data_AF-A0A5F8HAB4-F1
#
_entry.id   AF-A0A5F8HAB4-F1
#
_cell.length_a   1.000
_cell.length_b   1.000
_cell.length_c   1.000
_cell.angle_alpha   90.00
_cell.angle_beta   90.00
_cell.angle_gamma   90.00
#
_symmetry.space_group_name_H-M   'P 1'
#
loop_
_entity.id
_entity.type
_entity.pdbx_description
1 polymer ?
#
loop_
_entity_poly.entity_id
_entity_poly.type
_entity_poly.pdbx_seq_one_letter_code
_entity_poly.pdbx_strand_id
1 'polypeptide(L)'
;MNDMDSEVLPLPPRYRFRDLLLGDQSFQNDDRVQVEFYVNENTFKERLKLFFIKNQRSSLRIRLFNFSLKLVTCLLYIVRVLLDDPVQGIGWAPILWVERKMTLWALQVSDSNFTGNSEGNICEQIFRVSFILEMINTVPFIITIFWPPLRNLFIPVFLNCWLAKYALEKHDCKNDFHRAILRTQSAMFNQVLILFCTLLCLLFTGTCGIQHLERAGDNLSLLKSFYFCIVTFSTVGYGDVTPKIWPSQLLVVIMICVALVVLPLQFEELVYLWMERQKSGGNYSRHRAQTEKHVVLCVSSLKIDLLMDFLNEFYAHPRLQDYYVVILCPTEMDIQVRRVLQIPLWSQRVIYLQGSALKDQDLLRAKLDWAGLGWDHQTILRAWAVKDFAPNCPLYVQILKPENKFHVKFADHVVCEEECKYAMLALNCICPATSTLITLLVHTSRGQEGQDSPEQWQRMYGRCSGNEVYHIRMGDSKFFMEYEGKSFTYAAFHAHKKYGVCLIGLKREENKSILLNPGPRHIMAASDTCFYINITKEENSAFIFKQEEKQKRQGFPGRGLYDGPSRLPVHSIIASMGTVAMDLQSTDCRPTNSSKLTLPTENGSSSRRPSIAPVLELADSSSLLPCDLLSDQSEDEMTPSDDEGLTMVEYVKGYPPNSPYIGSSPTLCHLLPVKAPFCCLRLDKGCKHNSYEDAKAYGFKNKLIIVSAETAGNGLYNFIVPLRAYYRSRKELNPIVLLLDNNLDSLLQCGIIYADNLVVVDKESTMSAEEDYMADAKTIVNVQTMFRLFPSLSIITELTHPSNMRFMQFRAKDSYSLALSKLEKRERENGSNLAFMFRLPFAAGRVFSISMLDTLLYQSFVKDYMISITRLLLGLDTTPGSGYLCAMKITDDDLWIRTYGRLFQKLCSSSAEIPIGIYRTESHMFSTSESQISVNVEDCEDTKDVKESWGSRSGSGTSHHRPHRNSCTSDQSDHPLLRRKSMQWARRLSRKGHKNTSKTAEWINQQRLSLYRRSERQELSELVKNRMKHLGLPTTGYDEMNDHQNTLSYVLINPPPDTRLELNDIVYLIRSDPLAHVTNDTHSRKSSCSNKLDPCHPETRDETQL
;
A
#
# COMPACT_ATOMS: atom_id res chain seq x y z
N MET A 1 29.93 -27.92 51.41
CA MET A 1 30.72 -29.07 50.93
C MET A 1 29.70 -30.14 50.61
N ASN A 2 29.52 -30.40 49.31
CA ASN A 2 28.53 -31.29 48.68
C ASN A 2 27.10 -30.68 48.72
N ASP A 3 26.49 -30.16 47.64
CA ASP A 3 26.32 -30.65 46.23
C ASP A 3 25.43 -31.91 46.18
N MET A 4 24.47 -32.17 45.27
CA MET A 4 23.78 -31.53 44.11
C MET A 4 22.52 -32.42 43.81
N ASP A 5 21.45 -32.10 43.07
CA ASP A 5 20.92 -30.87 42.44
C ASP A 5 19.40 -31.07 42.09
N SER A 6 18.62 -30.02 41.78
CA SER A 6 17.36 -30.16 41.00
C SER A 6 16.84 -28.85 40.39
N GLU A 7 16.56 -28.87 39.08
CA GLU A 7 16.21 -27.70 38.24
C GLU A 7 14.89 -27.00 38.62
N VAL A 8 14.90 -25.67 38.62
CA VAL A 8 13.67 -24.84 38.69
C VAL A 8 13.26 -24.46 37.26
N LEU A 9 12.21 -25.09 36.75
CA LEU A 9 11.53 -24.65 35.52
C LEU A 9 10.75 -23.35 35.77
N PRO A 10 10.77 -22.37 34.83
CA PRO A 10 10.05 -21.11 35.00
C PRO A 10 8.53 -21.31 34.92
N LEU A 11 7.80 -20.71 35.87
CA LEU A 11 6.34 -20.63 35.85
C LEU A 11 5.85 -19.79 34.66
N PRO A 12 4.79 -20.20 33.93
CA PRO A 12 4.19 -19.36 32.90
C PRO A 12 3.47 -18.14 33.52
N PRO A 13 3.49 -16.96 32.86
CA PRO A 13 2.88 -15.75 33.41
C PRO A 13 1.35 -15.87 33.48
N ARG A 14 0.80 -15.47 34.63
CA ARG A 14 -0.63 -15.58 34.94
C ARG A 14 -1.48 -14.55 34.19
N TYR A 15 -2.62 -15.02 33.70
CA TYR A 15 -3.93 -14.36 33.63
C TYR A 15 -3.97 -12.83 33.81
N ARG A 16 -4.28 -12.12 32.71
CA ARG A 16 -4.53 -10.67 32.68
C ARG A 16 -5.76 -10.28 33.51
N PHE A 17 -5.59 -9.19 34.27
CA PHE A 17 -6.49 -8.11 34.75
C PHE A 17 -8.01 -8.06 34.45
N ARG A 18 -8.56 -8.85 33.52
CA ARG A 18 -9.96 -8.81 33.08
C ARG A 18 -10.92 -9.43 34.10
N ASP A 19 -10.45 -10.45 34.83
CA ASP A 19 -11.23 -11.14 35.86
C ASP A 19 -11.40 -10.31 37.15
N LEU A 20 -10.70 -9.17 37.27
CA LEU A 20 -10.85 -8.22 38.39
C LEU A 20 -11.96 -7.17 38.18
N LEU A 21 -12.54 -7.08 36.97
CA LEU A 21 -13.56 -6.08 36.63
C LEU A 21 -15.00 -6.62 36.65
N LEU A 22 -15.18 -7.94 36.73
CA LEU A 22 -16.48 -8.59 36.95
C LEU A 22 -16.58 -9.04 38.40
N GLY A 23 -16.66 -8.05 39.30
CA GLY A 23 -16.95 -8.29 40.70
C GLY A 23 -18.41 -8.69 40.89
N ASP A 24 -18.65 -9.97 41.16
CA ASP A 24 -19.92 -10.45 41.71
C ASP A 24 -19.69 -10.89 43.16
N GLN A 25 -20.49 -10.37 44.08
CA GLN A 25 -20.21 -10.41 45.52
C GLN A 25 -20.66 -11.71 46.18
N SER A 26 -19.74 -12.57 46.64
CA SER A 26 -20.06 -13.61 47.65
C SER A 26 -18.82 -14.31 48.26
N PHE A 27 -17.97 -13.56 48.98
CA PHE A 27 -16.87 -14.15 49.78
C PHE A 27 -16.96 -13.77 51.28
N GLN A 28 -17.95 -14.34 51.96
CA GLN A 28 -17.98 -14.50 53.42
C GLN A 28 -18.75 -15.79 53.77
N ASN A 29 -18.07 -16.95 53.80
CA ASN A 29 -18.45 -18.20 54.54
C ASN A 29 -17.55 -19.44 54.21
N ASP A 30 -16.24 -19.29 53.97
CA ASP A 30 -15.43 -20.41 53.45
C ASP A 30 -15.27 -21.64 54.37
N ASP A 31 -15.26 -21.45 55.70
CA ASP A 31 -15.01 -22.57 56.64
C ASP A 31 -16.17 -23.58 56.76
N ARG A 32 -17.39 -23.22 56.35
CA ARG A 32 -18.52 -24.17 56.25
C ARG A 32 -18.61 -24.84 54.89
N VAL A 33 -18.22 -24.13 53.83
CA VAL A 33 -18.40 -24.60 52.44
C VAL A 33 -17.46 -25.78 52.12
N GLN A 34 -16.21 -25.77 52.59
CA GLN A 34 -15.27 -26.87 52.32
C GLN A 34 -15.74 -28.24 52.87
N VAL A 35 -16.43 -28.26 54.02
CA VAL A 35 -16.95 -29.50 54.61
C VAL A 35 -18.14 -30.03 53.83
N GLU A 36 -19.06 -29.17 53.36
CA GLU A 36 -20.18 -29.60 52.52
C GLU A 36 -19.70 -30.11 51.15
N PHE A 37 -18.69 -29.50 50.54
CA PHE A 37 -18.09 -30.01 49.30
C PHE A 37 -17.47 -31.42 49.49
N TYR A 38 -16.75 -31.67 50.59
CA TYR A 38 -16.14 -32.98 50.89
C TYR A 38 -17.16 -34.10 51.14
N VAL A 39 -18.34 -33.76 51.69
CA VAL A 39 -19.45 -34.71 51.88
C VAL A 39 -20.19 -34.98 50.57
N ASN A 40 -20.35 -33.97 49.70
CA ASN A 40 -21.07 -34.12 48.44
C ASN A 40 -20.34 -35.06 47.46
N GLU A 41 -19.02 -34.84 47.23
CA GLU A 41 -18.23 -35.61 46.25
C GLU A 41 -18.12 -37.11 46.57
N ASN A 42 -18.32 -37.50 47.84
CA ASN A 42 -18.29 -38.90 48.26
C ASN A 42 -19.62 -39.64 48.08
N THR A 43 -20.71 -38.96 47.70
CA THR A 43 -21.96 -39.65 47.38
C THR A 43 -21.83 -40.43 46.06
N PHE A 44 -22.38 -41.65 46.02
CA PHE A 44 -22.39 -42.49 44.81
C PHE A 44 -23.03 -41.76 43.61
N LYS A 45 -24.06 -40.95 43.88
CA LYS A 45 -24.75 -40.09 42.92
C LYS A 45 -23.85 -39.00 42.36
N GLU A 46 -23.13 -38.24 43.19
CA GLU A 46 -22.17 -37.24 42.70
C GLU A 46 -21.01 -37.90 41.95
N ARG A 47 -20.51 -39.07 42.37
CA ARG A 47 -19.47 -39.81 41.62
C ARG A 47 -19.94 -40.25 40.23
N LEU A 48 -21.18 -40.74 40.10
CA LEU A 48 -21.80 -41.02 38.80
C LEU A 48 -21.97 -39.72 37.98
N LYS A 49 -22.50 -38.65 38.59
CA LYS A 49 -22.69 -37.35 37.92
C LYS A 49 -21.37 -36.71 37.50
N LEU A 50 -20.29 -36.89 38.27
CA LEU A 50 -18.91 -36.54 37.93
C LEU A 50 -18.46 -37.33 36.69
N PHE A 51 -18.59 -38.66 36.72
CA PHE A 51 -18.14 -39.54 35.65
C PHE A 51 -18.90 -39.34 34.32
N PHE A 52 -20.24 -39.23 34.37
CA PHE A 52 -21.11 -39.10 33.20
C PHE A 52 -21.28 -37.64 32.71
N ILE A 53 -21.21 -36.63 33.59
CA ILE A 53 -21.56 -35.23 33.25
C ILE A 53 -20.41 -34.25 33.52
N LYS A 54 -19.91 -34.11 34.75
CA LYS A 54 -18.98 -33.02 35.11
C LYS A 54 -17.55 -33.20 34.53
N ASN A 55 -17.06 -34.43 34.38
CA ASN A 55 -15.70 -34.69 33.88
C ASN A 55 -15.68 -34.82 32.34
N GLN A 56 -15.04 -33.84 31.69
CA GLN A 56 -14.97 -33.72 30.23
C GLN A 56 -14.42 -34.98 29.52
N ARG A 57 -13.34 -35.58 30.04
CA ARG A 57 -12.66 -36.71 29.37
C ARG A 57 -13.44 -38.02 29.49
N SER A 58 -14.07 -38.30 30.62
CA SER A 58 -14.92 -39.50 30.78
C SER A 58 -16.26 -39.33 30.08
N SER A 59 -16.90 -38.16 30.21
CA SER A 59 -18.18 -37.86 29.55
C SER A 59 -18.05 -37.99 28.01
N LEU A 60 -16.97 -37.49 27.42
CA LEU A 60 -16.71 -37.64 25.97
C LEU A 60 -16.56 -39.12 25.57
N ARG A 61 -15.77 -39.91 26.31
CA ARG A 61 -15.60 -41.36 26.03
C ARG A 61 -16.93 -42.12 26.09
N ILE A 62 -17.77 -41.83 27.08
CA ILE A 62 -19.08 -42.46 27.25
C ILE A 62 -20.03 -42.10 26.11
N ARG A 63 -20.08 -40.82 25.70
CA ARG A 63 -20.92 -40.37 24.57
C ARG A 63 -20.47 -41.00 23.25
N LEU A 64 -19.16 -41.03 22.99
CA LEU A 64 -18.58 -41.64 21.79
C LEU A 64 -18.80 -43.16 21.77
N PHE A 65 -18.70 -43.84 22.92
CA PHE A 65 -19.03 -45.25 23.05
C PHE A 65 -20.51 -45.52 22.72
N ASN A 66 -21.45 -44.78 23.32
CA ASN A 66 -22.88 -44.93 23.04
C ASN A 66 -23.21 -44.63 21.56
N PHE A 67 -22.63 -43.57 20.99
CA PHE A 67 -22.72 -43.28 19.54
C PHE A 67 -22.24 -44.45 18.68
N SER A 68 -21.08 -45.05 19.02
CA SER A 68 -20.55 -46.21 18.29
C SER A 68 -21.47 -47.44 18.38
N LEU A 69 -22.06 -47.72 19.55
CA LEU A 69 -23.04 -48.80 19.70
C LEU A 69 -24.28 -48.57 18.82
N LYS A 70 -24.86 -47.36 18.83
CA LYS A 70 -26.03 -47.07 17.99
C LYS A 70 -25.70 -47.25 16.49
N LEU A 71 -24.53 -46.81 16.02
CA LEU A 71 -24.08 -47.09 14.64
C LEU A 71 -23.87 -48.59 14.36
N VAL A 72 -23.28 -49.34 15.29
CA VAL A 72 -23.11 -50.80 15.15
C VAL A 72 -24.47 -51.50 15.02
N THR A 73 -25.48 -51.11 15.80
CA THR A 73 -26.83 -51.70 15.64
C THR A 73 -27.47 -51.39 14.28
N CYS A 74 -27.23 -50.21 13.69
CA CYS A 74 -27.65 -49.89 12.33
C CYS A 74 -26.87 -50.70 11.27
N LEU A 75 -25.57 -50.90 11.46
CA LEU A 75 -24.76 -51.77 10.58
C LEU A 75 -25.22 -53.22 10.64
N LEU A 76 -25.49 -53.75 11.84
CA LEU A 76 -26.07 -55.08 12.04
C LEU A 76 -27.46 -55.21 11.38
N TYR A 77 -28.24 -54.13 11.29
CA TYR A 77 -29.48 -54.13 10.51
C TYR A 77 -29.22 -54.26 9.00
N ILE A 78 -28.23 -53.54 8.44
CA ILE A 78 -27.84 -53.69 7.03
C ILE A 78 -27.36 -55.12 6.75
N VAL A 79 -26.47 -55.65 7.60
CA VAL A 79 -25.95 -57.04 7.50
C VAL A 79 -27.09 -58.06 7.59
N ARG A 80 -28.08 -57.84 8.47
CA ARG A 80 -29.29 -58.66 8.52
C ARG A 80 -30.04 -58.61 7.19
N VAL A 81 -30.34 -57.42 6.64
CA VAL A 81 -31.09 -57.27 5.38
C VAL A 81 -30.40 -57.94 4.18
N LEU A 82 -29.06 -58.00 4.17
CA LEU A 82 -28.29 -58.64 3.09
C LEU A 82 -28.11 -60.16 3.25
N LEU A 83 -28.42 -60.72 4.42
CA LEU A 83 -28.24 -62.15 4.76
C LEU A 83 -29.56 -62.91 4.95
N ASP A 84 -30.68 -62.27 4.61
CA ASP A 84 -32.06 -62.65 4.93
C ASP A 84 -32.86 -62.79 3.63
N ASP A 85 -33.03 -64.04 3.19
CA ASP A 85 -33.81 -64.39 2.01
C ASP A 85 -35.31 -64.48 2.38
N PRO A 86 -36.20 -63.66 1.80
CA PRO A 86 -37.60 -63.62 2.19
C PRO A 86 -38.35 -64.90 1.78
N VAL A 87 -38.82 -65.66 2.76
CA VAL A 87 -39.71 -66.82 2.55
C VAL A 87 -41.01 -66.33 1.88
N GLN A 88 -41.35 -66.92 0.74
CA GLN A 88 -42.52 -66.55 -0.04
C GLN A 88 -43.83 -66.89 0.70
N GLY A 89 -44.43 -65.88 1.33
CA GLY A 89 -45.75 -65.96 1.96
C GLY A 89 -46.60 -64.72 1.64
N ILE A 90 -47.84 -64.93 1.20
CA ILE A 90 -48.76 -63.84 0.86
C ILE A 90 -49.41 -63.32 2.16
N GLY A 91 -49.26 -62.02 2.45
CA GLY A 91 -49.93 -61.34 3.56
C GLY A 91 -48.99 -60.63 4.54
N TRP A 92 -49.47 -60.37 5.76
CA TRP A 92 -48.74 -59.61 6.79
C TRP A 92 -47.58 -60.37 7.46
N ALA A 93 -47.44 -61.66 7.19
CA ALA A 93 -46.44 -62.52 7.86
C ALA A 93 -44.98 -62.06 7.63
N PRO A 94 -44.51 -61.72 6.41
CA PRO A 94 -43.11 -61.28 6.19
C PRO A 94 -42.77 -59.90 6.77
N ILE A 95 -43.78 -59.14 7.22
CA ILE A 95 -43.61 -57.85 7.91
C ILE A 95 -43.40 -58.10 9.41
N LEU A 96 -44.23 -58.95 10.03
CA LEU A 96 -44.18 -59.19 11.47
C LEU A 96 -43.11 -60.22 11.87
N TRP A 97 -42.91 -61.26 11.05
CA TRP A 97 -41.97 -62.35 11.31
C TRP A 97 -40.78 -62.26 10.34
N VAL A 98 -39.58 -62.18 10.93
CA VAL A 98 -38.31 -62.01 10.23
C VAL A 98 -37.31 -62.98 10.86
N GLU A 99 -36.79 -63.92 10.06
CA GLU A 99 -35.81 -64.89 10.55
C GLU A 99 -34.48 -64.19 10.84
N ARG A 100 -34.03 -64.25 12.10
CA ARG A 100 -32.74 -63.66 12.52
C ARG A 100 -31.77 -64.75 12.90
N LYS A 101 -30.57 -64.71 12.33
CA LYS A 101 -29.44 -65.54 12.79
C LYS A 101 -29.17 -65.24 14.26
N MET A 102 -29.12 -66.28 15.10
CA MET A 102 -29.00 -66.16 16.57
C MET A 102 -27.80 -65.30 17.02
N THR A 103 -26.71 -65.30 16.26
CA THR A 103 -25.53 -64.47 16.50
C THR A 103 -25.81 -62.97 16.36
N LEU A 104 -26.59 -62.55 15.36
CA LEU A 104 -26.98 -61.15 15.15
C LEU A 104 -27.96 -60.69 16.23
N TRP A 105 -28.91 -61.55 16.64
CA TRP A 105 -29.83 -61.28 17.74
C TRP A 105 -29.08 -61.12 19.07
N ALA A 106 -28.15 -62.02 19.40
CA ALA A 106 -27.36 -61.95 20.63
C ALA A 106 -26.56 -60.64 20.75
N LEU A 107 -25.89 -60.21 19.65
CA LEU A 107 -25.17 -58.93 19.61
C LEU A 107 -26.10 -57.74 19.84
N GLN A 108 -27.24 -57.66 19.13
CA GLN A 108 -28.21 -56.57 19.29
C GLN A 108 -28.81 -56.50 20.71
N VAL A 109 -29.06 -57.65 21.33
CA VAL A 109 -29.54 -57.72 22.72
C VAL A 109 -28.46 -57.24 23.70
N SER A 110 -27.20 -57.65 23.52
CA SER A 110 -26.07 -57.16 24.33
C SER A 110 -25.92 -55.64 24.25
N ASP A 111 -26.00 -55.05 23.06
CA ASP A 111 -25.91 -53.60 22.85
C ASP A 111 -27.10 -52.85 23.51
N SER A 112 -28.31 -53.40 23.44
CA SER A 112 -29.51 -52.77 24.00
C SER A 112 -29.47 -52.64 25.52
N ASN A 113 -28.98 -53.67 26.22
CA ASN A 113 -28.86 -53.67 27.68
C ASN A 113 -27.85 -52.64 28.23
N PHE A 114 -26.85 -52.23 27.43
CA PHE A 114 -25.86 -51.24 27.86
C PHE A 114 -26.37 -49.80 27.82
N THR A 115 -27.42 -49.51 27.04
CA THR A 115 -27.79 -48.11 26.71
C THR A 115 -28.73 -47.41 27.71
N GLY A 116 -29.23 -48.10 28.73
CA GLY A 116 -30.08 -47.48 29.75
C GLY A 116 -29.32 -46.78 30.88
N ASN A 117 -29.11 -45.46 30.78
CA ASN A 117 -28.80 -44.65 31.97
C ASN A 117 -29.24 -43.19 31.86
N SER A 118 -30.04 -42.71 32.83
CA SER A 118 -30.51 -41.32 32.89
C SER A 118 -31.00 -40.93 34.28
N GLU A 119 -30.34 -39.94 34.89
CA GLU A 119 -30.86 -39.24 36.08
C GLU A 119 -31.60 -37.96 35.68
N GLY A 120 -32.83 -37.75 36.17
CA GLY A 120 -33.61 -36.56 35.88
C GLY A 120 -35.05 -36.61 36.42
N ASN A 121 -35.81 -35.54 36.18
CA ASN A 121 -37.24 -35.50 36.45
C ASN A 121 -37.98 -36.44 35.49
N ILE A 122 -38.59 -37.48 36.05
CA ILE A 122 -39.11 -38.65 35.30
C ILE A 122 -40.12 -38.23 34.22
N CYS A 123 -41.10 -37.39 34.56
CA CYS A 123 -42.20 -37.05 33.65
C CYS A 123 -41.72 -36.25 32.42
N GLU A 124 -40.94 -35.19 32.62
CA GLU A 124 -40.39 -34.38 31.52
C GLU A 124 -39.44 -35.19 30.62
N GLN A 125 -38.72 -36.16 31.20
CA GLN A 125 -37.78 -36.96 30.45
C GLN A 125 -38.45 -38.04 29.57
N ILE A 126 -39.55 -38.64 30.05
CA ILE A 126 -40.29 -39.67 29.30
C ILE A 126 -40.87 -39.12 27.99
N PHE A 127 -41.33 -37.87 27.98
CA PHE A 127 -41.89 -37.23 26.78
C PHE A 127 -40.85 -36.72 25.76
N ARG A 128 -39.55 -36.88 26.01
CA ARG A 128 -38.52 -36.48 25.03
C ARG A 128 -38.43 -37.51 23.89
N VAL A 129 -38.43 -37.02 22.65
CA VAL A 129 -38.36 -37.84 21.42
C VAL A 129 -37.22 -38.87 21.46
N SER A 130 -36.05 -38.51 21.99
CA SER A 130 -34.92 -39.43 22.15
C SER A 130 -35.20 -40.57 23.14
N PHE A 131 -35.93 -40.32 24.23
CA PHE A 131 -36.33 -41.39 25.15
C PHE A 131 -37.41 -42.29 24.53
N ILE A 132 -38.37 -41.71 23.82
CA ILE A 132 -39.42 -42.45 23.11
C ILE A 132 -38.82 -43.40 22.06
N LEU A 133 -37.89 -42.91 21.24
CA LEU A 133 -37.17 -43.72 20.25
C LEU A 133 -36.32 -44.82 20.92
N GLU A 134 -35.69 -44.53 22.05
CA GLU A 134 -34.93 -45.51 22.82
C GLU A 134 -35.83 -46.61 23.39
N MET A 135 -37.01 -46.28 23.93
CA MET A 135 -38.01 -47.26 24.38
C MET A 135 -38.56 -48.12 23.24
N ILE A 136 -38.91 -47.52 22.09
CA ILE A 136 -39.40 -48.24 20.89
C ILE A 136 -38.39 -49.30 20.42
N ASN A 137 -37.09 -49.00 20.52
CA ASN A 137 -36.05 -49.90 20.03
C ASN A 137 -35.56 -50.91 21.09
N THR A 138 -35.42 -50.50 22.36
CA THR A 138 -34.81 -51.35 23.41
C THR A 138 -35.80 -52.27 24.12
N VAL A 139 -37.02 -51.80 24.43
CA VAL A 139 -38.00 -52.58 25.20
C VAL A 139 -38.41 -53.88 24.47
N PRO A 140 -38.65 -53.89 23.14
CA PRO A 140 -38.91 -55.14 22.42
C PRO A 140 -37.76 -56.15 22.53
N PHE A 141 -36.50 -55.72 22.45
CA PHE A 141 -35.36 -56.64 22.62
C PHE A 141 -35.34 -57.30 24.00
N ILE A 142 -35.57 -56.51 25.06
CA ILE A 142 -35.67 -57.02 26.44
C ILE A 142 -36.79 -58.07 26.54
N ILE A 143 -37.96 -57.83 25.92
CA ILE A 143 -39.07 -58.80 25.88
C ILE A 143 -38.66 -60.10 25.16
N THR A 144 -37.88 -60.05 24.08
CA THR A 144 -37.40 -61.26 23.37
C THR A 144 -36.43 -62.15 24.18
N ILE A 145 -35.86 -61.63 25.27
CA ILE A 145 -35.05 -62.44 26.21
C ILE A 145 -35.97 -63.40 26.97
N PHE A 146 -37.08 -62.88 27.51
CA PHE A 146 -38.02 -63.63 28.32
C PHE A 146 -38.97 -64.51 27.51
N TRP A 147 -39.25 -64.15 26.25
CA TRP A 147 -40.20 -64.86 25.37
C TRP A 147 -39.50 -65.42 24.12
N PRO A 148 -39.11 -66.70 24.10
CA PRO A 148 -38.47 -67.35 22.95
C PRO A 148 -39.17 -67.20 21.59
N PRO A 149 -40.52 -67.31 21.44
CA PRO A 149 -41.15 -67.19 20.14
C PRO A 149 -41.12 -65.75 19.57
N LEU A 150 -40.87 -64.74 20.40
CA LEU A 150 -40.81 -63.34 19.96
C LEU A 150 -39.44 -62.94 19.37
N ARG A 151 -38.44 -63.84 19.34
CA ARG A 151 -37.11 -63.55 18.75
C ARG A 151 -37.16 -63.24 17.24
N ASN A 152 -38.15 -63.79 16.55
CA ASN A 152 -38.40 -63.54 15.13
C ASN A 152 -39.30 -62.31 14.88
N LEU A 153 -39.79 -61.64 15.91
CA LEU A 153 -40.60 -60.42 15.76
C LEU A 153 -39.75 -59.30 15.14
N PHE A 154 -40.32 -58.53 14.20
CA PHE A 154 -39.66 -57.33 13.69
C PHE A 154 -39.50 -56.24 14.77
N ILE A 155 -38.35 -55.57 14.77
CA ILE A 155 -38.03 -54.43 15.65
C ILE A 155 -37.40 -53.35 14.74
N PRO A 156 -37.85 -52.08 14.78
CA PRO A 156 -37.39 -51.02 13.86
C PRO A 156 -36.02 -50.43 14.26
N VAL A 157 -35.00 -51.30 14.42
CA VAL A 157 -33.64 -50.94 14.85
C VAL A 157 -33.01 -49.81 14.03
N PHE A 158 -33.40 -49.67 12.76
CA PHE A 158 -32.94 -48.59 11.89
C PHE A 158 -33.20 -47.18 12.46
N LEU A 159 -34.21 -47.00 13.33
CA LEU A 159 -34.48 -45.75 14.05
C LEU A 159 -33.35 -45.34 15.01
N ASN A 160 -32.42 -46.23 15.36
CA ASN A 160 -31.22 -45.89 16.15
C ASN A 160 -30.31 -44.87 15.44
N CYS A 161 -30.45 -44.63 14.14
CA CYS A 161 -29.71 -43.56 13.46
C CYS A 161 -30.07 -42.17 14.03
N TRP A 162 -31.34 -41.94 14.36
CA TRP A 162 -31.77 -40.69 15.01
C TRP A 162 -31.24 -40.59 16.44
N LEU A 163 -31.10 -41.70 17.17
CA LEU A 163 -30.43 -41.71 18.48
C LEU A 163 -28.92 -41.43 18.35
N ALA A 164 -28.25 -41.95 17.32
CA ALA A 164 -26.85 -41.60 17.02
C ALA A 164 -26.72 -40.10 16.69
N LYS A 165 -27.64 -39.54 15.90
CA LYS A 165 -27.71 -38.11 15.59
C LYS A 165 -27.96 -37.26 16.84
N TYR A 166 -28.90 -37.64 17.71
CA TYR A 166 -29.10 -36.97 19.01
C TYR A 166 -27.91 -37.14 19.97
N ALA A 167 -27.19 -38.26 19.90
CA ALA A 167 -25.96 -38.45 20.66
C ALA A 167 -24.82 -37.55 20.15
N LEU A 168 -24.76 -37.27 18.84
CA LEU A 168 -23.85 -36.30 18.23
C LEU A 168 -24.22 -34.86 18.59
N GLU A 169 -25.50 -34.46 18.45
CA GLU A 169 -25.97 -33.13 18.86
C GLU A 169 -25.76 -32.88 20.36
N LYS A 170 -26.06 -33.88 21.21
CA LYS A 170 -25.82 -33.81 22.66
C LYS A 170 -24.34 -33.96 23.00
N HIS A 171 -23.53 -34.58 22.15
CA HIS A 171 -22.07 -34.52 22.27
C HIS A 171 -21.63 -33.08 22.08
N ASP A 172 -21.97 -32.45 20.96
CA ASP A 172 -21.51 -31.13 20.53
C ASP A 172 -22.08 -29.98 21.39
N CYS A 173 -23.39 -29.97 21.65
CA CYS A 173 -24.09 -28.93 22.43
C CYS A 173 -23.71 -28.92 23.92
N LYS A 174 -23.45 -30.10 24.52
CA LYS A 174 -22.93 -30.22 25.90
C LYS A 174 -21.40 -30.37 25.93
N ASN A 175 -20.66 -29.93 24.92
CA ASN A 175 -19.22 -30.06 24.91
C ASN A 175 -18.53 -28.78 25.38
N ASP A 176 -17.79 -28.88 26.49
CA ASP A 176 -16.70 -27.96 26.83
C ASP A 176 -15.55 -27.96 25.78
N PHE A 177 -15.70 -28.65 24.63
CA PHE A 177 -14.97 -28.29 23.41
C PHE A 177 -15.13 -26.80 23.08
N HIS A 178 -16.31 -26.20 23.29
CA HIS A 178 -16.50 -24.77 23.06
C HIS A 178 -15.67 -23.88 24.01
N ARG A 179 -15.29 -24.42 25.18
CA ARG A 179 -14.50 -23.73 26.22
C ARG A 179 -13.00 -24.01 26.10
N ALA A 180 -12.61 -25.21 25.65
CA ALA A 180 -11.23 -25.59 25.38
C ALA A 180 -10.75 -25.16 23.97
N ILE A 181 -11.66 -24.97 23.02
CA ILE A 181 -11.39 -24.63 21.62
C ILE A 181 -12.25 -23.41 21.24
N LEU A 182 -11.69 -22.23 21.54
CA LEU A 182 -12.11 -20.94 20.99
C LEU A 182 -11.73 -20.83 19.49
N ARG A 183 -12.10 -21.83 18.68
CA ARG A 183 -12.04 -21.78 17.22
C ARG A 183 -13.45 -21.72 16.66
N THR A 184 -13.85 -20.52 16.26
CA THR A 184 -15.06 -20.22 15.47
C THR A 184 -15.23 -21.18 14.28
N GLN A 185 -14.12 -21.62 13.71
CA GLN A 185 -14.04 -22.55 12.57
C GLN A 185 -14.56 -23.98 12.86
N SER A 186 -14.51 -24.45 14.11
CA SER A 186 -15.10 -25.76 14.47
C SER A 186 -16.61 -25.71 14.68
N ALA A 187 -17.17 -24.57 15.11
CA ALA A 187 -18.62 -24.44 15.27
C ALA A 187 -19.34 -24.62 13.93
N MET A 188 -18.90 -23.89 12.90
CA MET A 188 -19.44 -24.00 11.54
C MET A 188 -19.28 -25.44 10.97
N PHE A 189 -18.14 -26.09 11.19
CA PHE A 189 -17.90 -27.46 10.73
C PHE A 189 -18.80 -28.48 11.45
N ASN A 190 -19.00 -28.34 12.76
CA ASN A 190 -19.84 -29.23 13.54
C ASN A 190 -21.33 -29.06 13.16
N GLN A 191 -21.79 -27.83 12.92
CA GLN A 191 -23.14 -27.57 12.42
C GLN A 191 -23.35 -28.20 11.04
N VAL A 192 -22.40 -28.03 10.10
CA VAL A 192 -22.38 -28.72 8.80
C VAL A 192 -22.42 -30.25 8.96
N LEU A 193 -21.69 -30.82 9.93
CA LEU A 193 -21.71 -32.26 10.21
C LEU A 193 -23.07 -32.74 10.70
N ILE A 194 -23.74 -31.98 11.58
CA ILE A 194 -25.09 -32.30 12.08
C ILE A 194 -26.12 -32.26 10.94
N LEU A 195 -26.07 -31.25 10.06
CA LEU A 195 -26.94 -31.12 8.88
C LEU A 195 -26.68 -32.21 7.83
N PHE A 196 -25.45 -32.70 7.72
CA PHE A 196 -25.15 -33.85 6.89
C PHE A 196 -25.70 -35.16 7.50
N CYS A 197 -25.61 -35.29 8.83
CA CYS A 197 -26.15 -36.44 9.56
C CYS A 197 -27.70 -36.49 9.55
N THR A 198 -28.43 -35.36 9.57
CA THR A 198 -29.89 -35.36 9.41
C THR A 198 -30.31 -35.90 8.06
N LEU A 199 -29.68 -35.43 6.98
CA LEU A 199 -29.94 -35.89 5.61
C LEU A 199 -29.68 -37.40 5.48
N LEU A 200 -28.55 -37.89 6.00
CA LEU A 200 -28.26 -39.33 6.01
C LEU A 200 -29.25 -40.15 6.85
N CYS A 201 -29.72 -39.64 8.00
CA CYS A 201 -30.72 -40.33 8.83
C CYS A 201 -32.10 -40.38 8.17
N LEU A 202 -32.55 -39.28 7.55
CA LEU A 202 -33.81 -39.21 6.81
C LEU A 202 -33.77 -40.20 5.63
N LEU A 203 -32.67 -40.20 4.87
CA LEU A 203 -32.49 -41.14 3.78
C LEU A 203 -32.48 -42.59 4.28
N PHE A 204 -31.65 -42.92 5.28
CA PHE A 204 -31.53 -44.28 5.82
C PHE A 204 -32.84 -44.83 6.40
N THR A 205 -33.63 -43.99 7.08
CA THR A 205 -34.94 -44.41 7.60
C THR A 205 -35.97 -44.62 6.49
N GLY A 206 -35.95 -43.79 5.45
CA GLY A 206 -36.74 -44.00 4.23
C GLY A 206 -36.43 -45.34 3.56
N THR A 207 -35.14 -45.64 3.34
CA THR A 207 -34.74 -46.89 2.66
C THR A 207 -35.11 -48.11 3.48
N CYS A 208 -34.80 -48.12 4.78
CA CYS A 208 -35.10 -49.24 5.66
C CYS A 208 -36.61 -49.47 5.81
N GLY A 209 -37.41 -48.40 5.88
CA GLY A 209 -38.86 -48.49 5.98
C GLY A 209 -39.52 -49.05 4.71
N ILE A 210 -39.12 -48.54 3.53
CA ILE A 210 -39.68 -49.00 2.25
C ILE A 210 -39.20 -50.42 1.92
N GLN A 211 -37.92 -50.73 2.12
CA GLN A 211 -37.37 -52.09 2.01
C GLN A 211 -38.17 -53.06 2.88
N HIS A 212 -38.50 -52.67 4.12
CA HIS A 212 -39.21 -53.55 5.04
C HIS A 212 -40.66 -53.77 4.64
N LEU A 213 -41.40 -52.72 4.27
CA LEU A 213 -42.83 -52.85 3.92
C LEU A 213 -43.05 -53.57 2.58
N GLU A 214 -42.19 -53.36 1.58
CA GLU A 214 -42.33 -54.02 0.27
C GLU A 214 -41.99 -55.53 0.29
N ARG A 215 -41.48 -56.08 1.41
CA ARG A 215 -41.32 -57.55 1.60
C ARG A 215 -42.62 -58.34 1.48
N ALA A 216 -43.78 -57.69 1.64
CA ALA A 216 -45.09 -58.32 1.45
C ALA A 216 -45.66 -58.18 0.01
N GLY A 217 -44.89 -57.57 -0.90
CA GLY A 217 -45.32 -57.23 -2.26
C GLY A 217 -44.22 -57.58 -3.27
N ASP A 218 -43.54 -56.57 -3.79
CA ASP A 218 -42.41 -56.76 -4.69
C ASP A 218 -41.11 -56.73 -3.87
N ASN A 219 -40.37 -57.84 -3.79
CA ASN A 219 -39.20 -57.99 -2.92
C ASN A 219 -38.03 -57.06 -3.32
N LEU A 220 -38.10 -55.79 -2.93
CA LEU A 220 -37.09 -54.78 -3.23
C LEU A 220 -35.81 -55.02 -2.40
N SER A 221 -34.68 -55.08 -3.11
CA SER A 221 -33.36 -55.08 -2.49
C SER A 221 -33.07 -53.71 -1.85
N LEU A 222 -32.19 -53.69 -0.85
CA LEU A 222 -31.80 -52.46 -0.15
C LEU A 222 -31.32 -51.37 -1.12
N LEU A 223 -30.57 -51.73 -2.17
CA LEU A 223 -30.11 -50.78 -3.20
C LEU A 223 -31.25 -50.24 -4.07
N LYS A 224 -32.26 -51.06 -4.44
CA LYS A 224 -33.45 -50.57 -5.14
C LYS A 224 -34.29 -49.64 -4.26
N SER A 225 -34.40 -49.92 -2.96
CA SER A 225 -35.07 -49.02 -2.01
C SER A 225 -34.30 -47.69 -1.83
N PHE A 226 -32.96 -47.73 -1.83
CA PHE A 226 -32.11 -46.53 -1.81
C PHE A 226 -32.32 -45.66 -3.04
N TYR A 227 -32.29 -46.28 -4.22
CA TYR A 227 -32.58 -45.61 -5.48
C TYR A 227 -34.00 -45.00 -5.49
N PHE A 228 -35.02 -45.74 -5.04
CA PHE A 228 -36.37 -45.21 -4.93
C PHE A 228 -36.46 -43.99 -4.00
N CYS A 229 -35.84 -44.04 -2.81
CA CYS A 229 -35.84 -42.92 -1.89
C CYS A 229 -35.15 -41.68 -2.46
N ILE A 230 -33.98 -41.82 -3.08
CA ILE A 230 -33.26 -40.66 -3.61
C ILE A 230 -33.99 -40.04 -4.83
N VAL A 231 -34.61 -40.85 -5.69
CA VAL A 231 -35.45 -40.38 -6.81
C VAL A 231 -36.73 -39.69 -6.33
N THR A 232 -37.33 -40.18 -5.24
CA THR A 232 -38.53 -39.58 -4.64
C THR A 232 -38.22 -38.28 -3.91
N PHE A 233 -37.15 -38.24 -3.12
CA PHE A 233 -36.73 -37.04 -2.37
C PHE A 233 -36.15 -35.92 -3.25
N SER A 234 -35.56 -36.27 -4.40
CA SER A 234 -35.18 -35.30 -5.44
C SER A 234 -36.36 -34.83 -6.29
N THR A 235 -37.58 -35.31 -6.03
CA THR A 235 -38.82 -35.01 -6.78
C THR A 235 -38.80 -35.39 -8.27
N VAL A 236 -37.85 -36.24 -8.69
CA VAL A 236 -37.69 -36.65 -10.10
C VAL A 236 -38.75 -37.68 -10.52
N GLY A 237 -39.05 -38.66 -9.66
CA GLY A 237 -40.22 -39.54 -9.83
C GLY A 237 -40.28 -40.37 -11.12
N TYR A 238 -39.20 -41.06 -11.50
CA TYR A 238 -39.14 -41.87 -12.75
C TYR A 238 -40.26 -42.93 -12.91
N GLY A 239 -40.83 -43.44 -11.81
CA GLY A 239 -41.92 -44.42 -11.84
C GLY A 239 -41.52 -45.85 -12.20
N ASP A 240 -40.21 -46.12 -12.31
CA ASP A 240 -39.60 -47.43 -12.61
C ASP A 240 -39.63 -48.39 -11.41
N VAL A 241 -39.46 -47.86 -10.20
CA VAL A 241 -39.74 -48.53 -8.92
C VAL A 241 -40.91 -47.80 -8.27
N THR A 242 -41.94 -48.52 -7.85
CA THR A 242 -43.15 -47.94 -7.23
C THR A 242 -43.69 -48.83 -6.10
N PRO A 243 -44.22 -48.24 -5.00
CA PRO A 243 -44.81 -48.99 -3.90
C PRO A 243 -46.20 -49.53 -4.27
N LYS A 244 -46.39 -50.85 -4.16
CA LYS A 244 -47.62 -51.53 -4.59
C LYS A 244 -48.60 -51.80 -3.45
N ILE A 245 -48.14 -51.72 -2.21
CA ILE A 245 -48.91 -52.11 -1.02
C ILE A 245 -49.44 -50.86 -0.29
N TRP A 246 -50.62 -50.95 0.31
CA TRP A 246 -51.22 -49.85 1.07
C TRP A 246 -50.31 -49.24 2.18
N PRO A 247 -49.63 -50.00 3.05
CA PRO A 247 -48.78 -49.40 4.09
C PRO A 247 -47.51 -48.76 3.53
N SER A 248 -46.92 -49.28 2.43
CA SER A 248 -45.76 -48.66 1.79
C SER A 248 -46.15 -47.39 1.04
N GLN A 249 -47.33 -47.34 0.41
CA GLN A 249 -47.89 -46.11 -0.16
C GLN A 249 -48.11 -45.04 0.91
N LEU A 250 -48.71 -45.40 2.06
CA LEU A 250 -48.88 -44.46 3.18
C LEU A 250 -47.54 -43.95 3.73
N LEU A 251 -46.55 -44.83 3.90
CA LEU A 251 -45.20 -44.43 4.31
C LEU A 251 -44.56 -43.47 3.31
N VAL A 252 -44.71 -43.71 1.99
CA VAL A 252 -44.17 -42.84 0.95
C VAL A 252 -44.82 -41.45 0.97
N VAL A 253 -46.15 -41.35 1.15
CA VAL A 253 -46.81 -40.04 1.32
C VAL A 253 -46.26 -39.29 2.53
N ILE A 254 -46.13 -39.95 3.69
CA ILE A 254 -45.57 -39.34 4.91
C ILE A 254 -44.11 -38.90 4.68
N MET A 255 -43.28 -39.75 4.07
CA MET A 255 -41.88 -39.46 3.81
C MET A 255 -41.70 -38.34 2.76
N ILE A 256 -42.60 -38.20 1.79
CA ILE A 256 -42.63 -37.05 0.86
C ILE A 256 -42.94 -35.77 1.63
N CYS A 257 -43.98 -35.74 2.48
CA CYS A 257 -44.31 -34.57 3.29
C CYS A 257 -43.15 -34.16 4.21
N VAL A 258 -42.50 -35.12 4.87
CA VAL A 258 -41.33 -34.85 5.73
C VAL A 258 -40.14 -34.36 4.89
N ALA A 259 -39.85 -34.98 3.76
CA ALA A 259 -38.73 -34.61 2.89
C ALA A 259 -38.89 -33.21 2.28
N LEU A 260 -40.09 -32.85 1.80
CA LEU A 260 -40.37 -31.54 1.21
C LEU A 260 -40.26 -30.38 2.21
N VAL A 261 -40.48 -30.63 3.51
CA VAL A 261 -40.27 -29.61 4.55
C VAL A 261 -38.83 -29.59 5.03
N VAL A 262 -38.23 -30.76 5.30
CA VAL A 262 -36.92 -30.84 5.95
C VAL A 262 -35.78 -30.60 4.96
N LEU A 263 -35.79 -31.22 3.77
CA LEU A 263 -34.63 -31.16 2.87
C LEU A 263 -34.32 -29.75 2.37
N PRO A 264 -35.27 -28.91 1.92
CA PRO A 264 -34.95 -27.56 1.46
C PRO A 264 -34.29 -26.70 2.55
N LEU A 265 -34.84 -26.71 3.76
CA LEU A 265 -34.28 -25.99 4.91
C LEU A 265 -32.87 -26.46 5.26
N GLN A 266 -32.64 -27.78 5.28
CA GLN A 266 -31.32 -28.35 5.58
C GLN A 266 -30.30 -28.06 4.47
N PHE A 267 -30.70 -28.05 3.20
CA PHE A 267 -29.81 -27.68 2.08
C PHE A 267 -29.48 -26.19 2.08
N GLU A 268 -30.45 -25.31 2.31
CA GLU A 268 -30.21 -23.86 2.39
C GLU A 268 -29.26 -23.52 3.55
N GLU A 269 -29.51 -24.07 4.75
CA GLU A 269 -28.63 -23.88 5.91
C GLU A 269 -27.22 -24.45 5.66
N LEU A 270 -27.12 -25.64 5.05
CA LEU A 270 -25.84 -26.26 4.70
C LEU A 270 -25.04 -25.42 3.69
N VAL A 271 -25.69 -24.94 2.63
CA VAL A 271 -25.07 -24.09 1.60
C VAL A 271 -24.67 -22.74 2.18
N TYR A 272 -25.52 -22.12 3.02
CA TYR A 272 -25.22 -20.88 3.73
C TYR A 272 -23.98 -21.02 4.60
N LEU A 273 -23.93 -22.00 5.51
CA LEU A 273 -22.78 -22.21 6.39
C LEU A 273 -21.49 -22.55 5.63
N TRP A 274 -21.59 -23.31 4.54
CA TRP A 274 -20.45 -23.63 3.69
C TRP A 274 -19.93 -22.40 2.92
N MET A 275 -20.83 -21.57 2.39
CA MET A 275 -20.48 -20.33 1.70
C MET A 275 -19.89 -19.30 2.67
N GLU A 276 -20.47 -19.16 3.86
CA GLU A 276 -19.99 -18.26 4.92
C GLU A 276 -18.58 -18.65 5.39
N ARG A 277 -18.29 -19.95 5.46
CA ARG A 277 -16.93 -20.48 5.71
C ARG A 277 -15.95 -20.14 4.57
N GLN A 278 -16.40 -20.06 3.32
CA GLN A 278 -15.55 -19.61 2.21
C GLN A 278 -15.28 -18.12 2.27
N LYS A 279 -16.31 -17.29 2.53
CA LYS A 279 -16.17 -15.82 2.64
C LYS A 279 -15.24 -15.42 3.79
N SER A 280 -15.46 -16.01 4.98
CA SER A 280 -14.66 -15.71 6.16
C SER A 280 -13.22 -16.21 6.05
N GLY A 281 -12.93 -17.12 5.11
CA GLY A 281 -11.61 -17.69 4.84
C GLY A 281 -11.29 -18.90 5.73
N GLY A 282 -10.31 -19.70 5.30
CA GLY A 282 -9.80 -20.85 6.07
C GLY A 282 -8.88 -20.44 7.22
N ASN A 283 -8.11 -21.38 7.79
CA ASN A 283 -7.00 -21.07 8.70
C ASN A 283 -5.67 -21.18 7.96
N TYR A 284 -4.70 -20.32 8.29
CA TYR A 284 -3.32 -20.57 7.85
C TYR A 284 -2.78 -21.81 8.57
N SER A 285 -2.32 -22.80 7.81
CA SER A 285 -2.05 -24.13 8.36
C SER A 285 -0.74 -24.15 9.14
N ARG A 286 -0.69 -24.90 10.26
CA ARG A 286 0.52 -24.97 11.08
C ARG A 286 1.71 -25.57 10.33
N HIS A 287 1.46 -26.58 9.49
CA HIS A 287 2.52 -27.20 8.69
C HIS A 287 3.14 -26.19 7.72
N ARG A 288 2.28 -25.43 7.02
CA ARG A 288 2.73 -24.37 6.10
C ARG A 288 3.53 -23.29 6.81
N ALA A 289 3.05 -22.80 7.95
CA ALA A 289 3.73 -21.82 8.79
C ALA A 289 5.10 -22.27 9.38
N GLN A 290 5.45 -23.55 9.24
CA GLN A 290 6.74 -24.11 9.67
C GLN A 290 7.68 -24.40 8.51
N THR A 291 7.16 -24.58 7.29
CA THR A 291 7.95 -24.88 6.08
C THR A 291 8.17 -23.67 5.19
N GLU A 292 7.20 -22.77 5.13
CA GLU A 292 7.14 -21.61 4.24
C GLU A 292 7.17 -20.33 5.07
N LYS A 293 7.73 -19.24 4.50
CA LYS A 293 7.76 -17.94 5.16
C LYS A 293 6.49 -17.16 4.83
N HIS A 294 5.81 -16.63 5.84
CA HIS A 294 4.64 -15.77 5.67
C HIS A 294 4.80 -14.40 6.32
N VAL A 295 4.06 -13.44 5.75
CA VAL A 295 3.92 -12.05 6.20
C VAL A 295 2.44 -11.79 6.44
N VAL A 296 2.08 -11.17 7.55
CA VAL A 296 0.69 -10.83 7.87
C VAL A 296 0.43 -9.34 7.62
N LEU A 297 -0.55 -9.03 6.77
CA LEU A 297 -0.99 -7.68 6.43
C LEU A 297 -2.33 -7.36 7.13
N CYS A 298 -2.30 -6.56 8.19
CA CYS A 298 -3.48 -6.14 8.95
C CYS A 298 -4.02 -4.79 8.45
N VAL A 299 -5.27 -4.77 7.99
CA VAL A 299 -5.91 -3.59 7.37
C VAL A 299 -7.33 -3.42 7.90
N SER A 300 -7.86 -2.19 7.91
CA SER A 300 -9.26 -1.87 8.29
C SER A 300 -10.27 -2.26 7.20
N SER A 301 -10.01 -1.83 5.97
CA SER A 301 -10.77 -2.13 4.75
C SER A 301 -9.80 -2.10 3.57
N LEU A 302 -9.97 -3.02 2.61
CA LEU A 302 -8.95 -3.28 1.59
C LEU A 302 -9.47 -2.92 0.20
N LYS A 303 -9.04 -1.75 -0.30
CA LYS A 303 -9.27 -1.29 -1.68
C LYS A 303 -8.36 -2.03 -2.68
N ILE A 304 -8.75 -2.06 -3.96
CA ILE A 304 -7.95 -2.65 -5.06
C ILE A 304 -6.58 -1.99 -5.14
N ASP A 305 -6.54 -0.65 -5.18
CA ASP A 305 -5.34 0.12 -5.45
C ASP A 305 -4.25 -0.19 -4.42
N LEU A 306 -4.59 -0.10 -3.13
CA LEU A 306 -3.71 -0.45 -2.01
C LEU A 306 -3.18 -1.90 -2.10
N LEU A 307 -4.04 -2.86 -2.45
CA LEU A 307 -3.61 -4.26 -2.60
C LEU A 307 -2.70 -4.45 -3.81
N MET A 308 -3.02 -3.83 -4.94
CA MET A 308 -2.27 -3.95 -6.18
C MET A 308 -0.88 -3.34 -6.03
N ASP A 309 -0.81 -2.13 -5.49
CA ASP A 309 0.45 -1.42 -5.24
C ASP A 309 1.33 -2.20 -4.24
N PHE A 310 0.72 -2.75 -3.17
CA PHE A 310 1.41 -3.65 -2.23
C PHE A 310 1.94 -4.93 -2.90
N LEU A 311 1.08 -5.69 -3.60
CA LEU A 311 1.47 -6.97 -4.18
C LEU A 311 2.53 -6.80 -5.27
N ASN A 312 2.41 -5.76 -6.09
CA ASN A 312 3.35 -5.47 -7.16
C ASN A 312 4.74 -5.08 -6.60
N GLU A 313 4.80 -4.18 -5.62
CA GLU A 313 6.05 -3.78 -4.96
C GLU A 313 6.70 -4.93 -4.17
N PHE A 314 5.90 -5.68 -3.41
CA PHE A 314 6.37 -6.81 -2.59
C PHE A 314 6.95 -7.94 -3.46
N TYR A 315 6.27 -8.35 -4.53
CA TYR A 315 6.74 -9.44 -5.40
C TYR A 315 7.70 -9.01 -6.52
N ALA A 316 7.97 -7.71 -6.71
CA ALA A 316 8.99 -7.22 -7.63
C ALA A 316 10.39 -7.74 -7.24
N HIS A 317 10.68 -7.83 -5.94
CA HIS A 317 11.96 -8.30 -5.41
C HIS A 317 12.11 -9.82 -5.56
N PRO A 318 13.22 -10.33 -6.15
CA PRO A 318 13.38 -11.77 -6.41
C PRO A 318 13.46 -12.61 -5.12
N ARG A 319 13.97 -12.04 -4.02
CA ARG A 319 14.06 -12.72 -2.72
C ARG A 319 12.71 -12.91 -2.02
N LEU A 320 11.65 -12.23 -2.48
CA LEU A 320 10.31 -12.26 -1.88
C LEU A 320 9.31 -13.15 -2.63
N GLN A 321 9.72 -13.76 -3.74
CA GLN A 321 8.81 -14.55 -4.59
C GLN A 321 8.29 -15.85 -3.93
N ASP A 322 9.01 -16.35 -2.92
CA ASP A 322 8.67 -17.53 -2.14
C ASP A 322 7.88 -17.23 -0.85
N TYR A 323 7.61 -15.96 -0.55
CA TYR A 323 6.86 -15.56 0.63
C TYR A 323 5.35 -15.63 0.38
N TYR A 324 4.60 -15.99 1.43
CA TYR A 324 3.14 -15.96 1.43
C TYR A 324 2.63 -14.70 2.12
N VAL A 325 1.68 -14.03 1.47
CA VAL A 325 0.98 -12.86 2.04
C VAL A 325 -0.32 -13.33 2.66
N VAL A 326 -0.47 -13.14 3.96
CA VAL A 326 -1.69 -13.45 4.72
C VAL A 326 -2.37 -12.14 5.07
N ILE A 327 -3.51 -11.84 4.44
CA ILE A 327 -4.28 -10.62 4.70
C ILE A 327 -5.22 -10.89 5.88
N LEU A 328 -5.27 -9.98 6.84
CA LEU A 328 -6.17 -10.01 7.99
C LEU A 328 -7.00 -8.71 8.02
N CYS A 329 -8.28 -8.82 7.67
CA CYS A 329 -9.19 -7.68 7.49
C CYS A 329 -10.54 -7.97 8.16
N PRO A 330 -11.14 -7.03 8.92
CA PRO A 330 -12.41 -7.28 9.61
C PRO A 330 -13.64 -7.22 8.67
N THR A 331 -13.54 -6.50 7.55
CA THR A 331 -14.58 -6.45 6.51
C THR A 331 -14.66 -7.77 5.74
N GLU A 332 -15.71 -7.97 4.96
CA GLU A 332 -15.74 -9.02 3.95
C GLU A 332 -14.83 -8.68 2.75
N MET A 333 -14.61 -9.67 1.88
CA MET A 333 -13.84 -9.53 0.65
C MET A 333 -14.69 -8.89 -0.46
N ASP A 334 -14.31 -7.68 -0.88
CA ASP A 334 -14.93 -7.00 -2.02
C ASP A 334 -14.90 -7.83 -3.30
N ILE A 335 -15.95 -7.69 -4.12
CA ILE A 335 -16.10 -8.36 -5.43
C ILE A 335 -14.87 -8.09 -6.32
N GLN A 336 -14.31 -6.89 -6.24
CA GLN A 336 -13.14 -6.47 -7.00
C GLN A 336 -11.87 -7.20 -6.55
N VAL A 337 -11.60 -7.18 -5.25
CA VAL A 337 -10.49 -7.88 -4.60
C VAL A 337 -10.57 -9.38 -4.86
N ARG A 338 -11.77 -9.95 -4.85
CA ARG A 338 -11.99 -11.36 -5.18
C ARG A 338 -11.54 -11.72 -6.59
N ARG A 339 -11.74 -10.84 -7.58
CA ARG A 339 -11.25 -11.05 -8.96
C ARG A 339 -9.72 -10.98 -9.03
N VAL A 340 -9.10 -10.08 -8.27
CA VAL A 340 -7.63 -10.01 -8.12
C VAL A 340 -7.11 -11.32 -7.53
N LEU A 341 -7.60 -11.74 -6.37
CA LEU A 341 -7.12 -12.96 -5.68
C LEU A 341 -7.39 -14.28 -6.44
N GLN A 342 -8.25 -14.27 -7.46
CA GLN A 342 -8.47 -15.41 -8.36
C GLN A 342 -7.42 -15.56 -9.46
N ILE A 343 -6.60 -14.54 -9.73
CA ILE A 343 -5.55 -14.60 -10.76
C ILE A 343 -4.48 -15.63 -10.35
N PRO A 344 -4.03 -16.54 -11.25
CA PRO A 344 -3.13 -17.64 -10.90
C PRO A 344 -1.84 -17.24 -10.16
N LEU A 345 -1.29 -16.05 -10.45
CA LEU A 345 -0.10 -15.51 -9.81
C LEU A 345 -0.29 -15.25 -8.30
N TRP A 346 -1.48 -14.78 -7.92
CA TRP A 346 -1.77 -14.38 -6.54
C TRP A 346 -2.59 -15.43 -5.78
N SER A 347 -3.40 -16.25 -6.47
CA SER A 347 -4.24 -17.28 -5.83
C SER A 347 -3.44 -18.34 -5.07
N GLN A 348 -2.19 -18.58 -5.46
CA GLN A 348 -1.28 -19.48 -4.75
C GLN A 348 -0.56 -18.79 -3.58
N ARG A 349 -0.28 -17.48 -3.68
CA ARG A 349 0.63 -16.74 -2.77
C ARG A 349 -0.09 -15.89 -1.72
N VAL A 350 -1.31 -15.45 -2.00
CA VAL A 350 -2.08 -14.50 -1.19
C VAL A 350 -3.28 -15.22 -0.58
N ILE A 351 -3.41 -15.14 0.74
CA ILE A 351 -4.46 -15.82 1.51
C ILE A 351 -5.21 -14.77 2.32
N TYR A 352 -6.48 -14.59 2.02
CA TYR A 352 -7.34 -13.67 2.74
C TYR A 352 -8.02 -14.35 3.93
N LEU A 353 -7.93 -13.72 5.11
CA LEU A 353 -8.55 -14.14 6.35
C LEU A 353 -9.43 -12.99 6.88
N GLN A 354 -10.74 -13.22 7.01
CA GLN A 354 -11.61 -12.28 7.70
C GLN A 354 -11.33 -12.34 9.21
N GLY A 355 -10.95 -11.23 9.83
CA GLY A 355 -10.57 -11.16 11.25
C GLY A 355 -9.97 -9.80 11.63
N SER A 356 -9.83 -9.52 12.92
CA SER A 356 -9.25 -8.26 13.42
C SER A 356 -8.01 -8.51 14.26
N ALA A 357 -6.94 -7.73 14.02
CA ALA A 357 -5.68 -7.87 14.74
C ALA A 357 -5.80 -7.59 16.25
N LEU A 358 -6.91 -6.99 16.69
CA LEU A 358 -7.26 -6.79 18.09
C LEU A 358 -7.74 -8.07 18.81
N LYS A 359 -7.90 -9.19 18.08
CA LYS A 359 -8.37 -10.47 18.63
C LYS A 359 -7.28 -11.53 18.50
N ASP A 360 -6.78 -12.01 19.63
CA ASP A 360 -5.78 -13.08 19.73
C ASP A 360 -6.16 -14.34 18.93
N GLN A 361 -7.46 -14.63 18.80
CA GLN A 361 -7.97 -15.75 17.99
C GLN A 361 -7.67 -15.60 16.49
N ASP A 362 -7.77 -14.38 15.97
CA ASP A 362 -7.52 -14.08 14.56
C ASP A 362 -6.01 -14.03 14.29
N LEU A 363 -5.21 -13.54 15.24
CA LEU A 363 -3.74 -13.63 15.21
C LEU A 363 -3.25 -15.09 15.25
N LEU A 364 -3.83 -15.92 16.12
CA LEU A 364 -3.60 -17.37 16.17
C LEU A 364 -4.00 -18.07 14.86
N ARG A 365 -4.95 -17.51 14.10
CA ARG A 365 -5.43 -18.03 12.82
C ARG A 365 -4.54 -17.62 11.64
N ALA A 366 -3.94 -16.43 11.69
CA ALA A 366 -2.87 -15.99 10.80
C ALA A 366 -1.49 -16.59 11.14
N LYS A 367 -1.34 -17.18 12.34
CA LYS A 367 -0.07 -17.73 12.87
C LYS A 367 1.02 -16.67 13.00
N LEU A 368 0.68 -15.54 13.64
CA LEU A 368 1.62 -14.42 13.79
C LEU A 368 2.90 -14.82 14.56
N ASP A 369 2.83 -15.70 15.56
CA ASP A 369 4.01 -16.21 16.31
C ASP A 369 5.12 -16.81 15.42
N TRP A 370 4.73 -17.32 14.24
CA TRP A 370 5.60 -17.95 13.25
C TRP A 370 5.77 -17.08 12.01
N ALA A 371 5.06 -15.96 11.92
CA ALA A 371 5.17 -15.04 10.81
C ALA A 371 6.52 -14.33 10.89
N GLY A 372 7.13 -14.13 9.73
CA GLY A 372 8.30 -13.26 9.64
C GLY A 372 7.98 -11.82 10.05
N LEU A 373 6.71 -11.38 9.91
CA LEU A 373 6.23 -10.01 10.13
C LEU A 373 4.73 -9.90 10.42
N GLY A 374 4.37 -8.81 11.12
CA GLY A 374 3.04 -8.19 11.09
C GLY A 374 3.11 -6.73 10.60
N TRP A 375 2.13 -6.31 9.80
CA TRP A 375 1.98 -4.95 9.28
C TRP A 375 0.66 -4.37 9.74
N ASP A 376 0.61 -3.09 10.13
CA ASP A 376 -0.63 -2.41 10.50
C ASP A 376 -0.85 -1.12 9.70
N HIS A 377 -1.94 -1.10 8.92
CA HIS A 377 -2.51 0.14 8.39
C HIS A 377 -3.58 0.67 9.37
N GLN A 378 -3.18 1.71 10.12
CA GLN A 378 -3.89 2.40 11.21
C GLN A 378 -4.20 1.62 12.51
N THR A 379 -4.34 2.43 13.57
CA THR A 379 -4.62 2.13 14.99
C THR A 379 -3.45 1.60 15.83
N ILE A 380 -2.97 2.48 16.73
CA ILE A 380 -1.98 2.21 17.80
C ILE A 380 -2.32 0.92 18.58
N LEU A 381 -3.62 0.67 18.80
CA LEU A 381 -4.12 -0.49 19.53
C LEU A 381 -3.82 -1.83 18.84
N ARG A 382 -3.76 -1.89 17.51
CA ARG A 382 -3.36 -3.12 16.80
C ARG A 382 -1.86 -3.35 16.92
N ALA A 383 -1.05 -2.29 16.78
CA ALA A 383 0.38 -2.36 17.03
C ALA A 383 0.70 -2.86 18.44
N TRP A 384 -0.07 -2.42 19.45
CA TRP A 384 0.02 -2.94 20.82
C TRP A 384 -0.43 -4.41 20.91
N ALA A 385 -1.59 -4.77 20.35
CA ALA A 385 -2.10 -6.16 20.37
C ALA A 385 -1.13 -7.15 19.69
N VAL A 386 -0.52 -6.75 18.57
CA VAL A 386 0.51 -7.50 17.85
C VAL A 386 1.77 -7.63 18.71
N LYS A 387 2.26 -6.55 19.33
CA LYS A 387 3.50 -6.60 20.14
C LYS A 387 3.31 -7.38 21.45
N ASP A 388 2.13 -7.29 22.06
CA ASP A 388 1.72 -8.10 23.22
C ASP A 388 1.67 -9.59 22.89
N PHE A 389 1.17 -9.94 21.71
CA PHE A 389 0.98 -11.33 21.27
C PHE A 389 2.28 -11.96 20.77
N ALA A 390 3.03 -11.25 19.90
CA ALA A 390 4.25 -11.71 19.25
C ALA A 390 5.37 -10.65 19.35
N PRO A 391 6.05 -10.51 20.51
CA PRO A 391 7.01 -9.43 20.75
C PRO A 391 8.26 -9.48 19.86
N ASN A 392 8.62 -10.67 19.38
CA ASN A 392 9.80 -10.91 18.54
C ASN A 392 9.57 -10.59 17.05
N CYS A 393 8.32 -10.40 16.61
CA CYS A 393 8.03 -10.04 15.24
C CYS A 393 8.40 -8.57 14.98
N PRO A 394 9.19 -8.25 13.94
CA PRO A 394 9.40 -6.88 13.52
C PRO A 394 8.07 -6.27 13.06
N LEU A 395 7.83 -5.02 13.46
CA LEU A 395 6.54 -4.35 13.29
C LEU A 395 6.67 -3.12 12.38
N TYR A 396 5.88 -3.15 11.29
CA TYR A 396 5.83 -2.10 10.27
C TYR A 396 4.50 -1.36 10.38
N VAL A 397 4.55 -0.06 10.68
CA VAL A 397 3.33 0.73 10.96
C VAL A 397 3.27 2.01 10.14
N GLN A 398 2.10 2.21 9.54
CA GLN A 398 1.71 3.43 8.85
C GLN A 398 0.81 4.30 9.75
N ILE A 399 1.15 5.58 9.88
CA ILE A 399 0.43 6.54 10.73
C ILE A 399 0.16 7.82 9.95
N LEU A 400 -1.08 8.30 9.96
CA LEU A 400 -1.47 9.56 9.33
C LEU A 400 -0.83 10.77 10.06
N LYS A 401 -1.28 11.05 11.29
CA LYS A 401 -0.92 12.27 12.06
C LYS A 401 0.39 12.12 12.86
N PRO A 402 1.24 13.16 12.94
CA PRO A 402 2.56 13.08 13.57
C PRO A 402 2.51 12.89 15.08
N GLU A 403 1.49 13.41 15.77
CA GLU A 403 1.29 13.23 17.22
C GLU A 403 1.27 11.75 17.64
N ASN A 404 0.65 10.90 16.81
CA ASN A 404 0.50 9.48 17.09
C ASN A 404 1.80 8.68 16.94
N LYS A 405 2.83 9.25 16.30
CA LYS A 405 4.16 8.63 16.10
C LYS A 405 4.83 8.28 17.43
N PHE A 406 4.64 9.09 18.47
CA PHE A 406 5.21 8.83 19.80
C PHE A 406 4.70 7.51 20.39
N HIS A 407 3.39 7.24 20.30
CA HIS A 407 2.76 6.05 20.87
C HIS A 407 3.18 4.73 20.22
N VAL A 408 3.79 4.77 19.03
CA VAL A 408 4.25 3.61 18.26
C VAL A 408 5.77 3.61 18.06
N LYS A 409 6.51 4.48 18.77
CA LYS A 409 7.98 4.58 18.68
C LYS A 409 8.72 3.29 19.09
N PHE A 410 8.03 2.34 19.72
CA PHE A 410 8.56 1.00 20.04
C PHE A 410 8.57 0.04 18.83
N ALA A 411 7.88 0.37 17.73
CA ALA A 411 7.91 -0.41 16.50
C ALA A 411 9.20 -0.11 15.71
N ASP A 412 9.70 -1.11 15.00
CA ASP A 412 10.99 -1.06 14.31
C ASP A 412 10.98 -0.06 13.15
N HIS A 413 9.87 0.00 12.41
CA HIS A 413 9.71 0.84 11.24
C HIS A 413 8.36 1.60 11.26
N VAL A 414 8.45 2.93 11.40
CA VAL A 414 7.27 3.83 11.46
C VAL A 414 7.35 4.90 10.38
N VAL A 415 6.39 4.86 9.45
CA VAL A 415 6.19 5.89 8.42
C VAL A 415 5.03 6.78 8.85
N CYS A 416 5.28 8.10 8.87
CA CYS A 416 4.24 9.10 9.11
C CYS A 416 3.93 9.83 7.80
N GLU A 417 2.68 9.74 7.35
CA GLU A 417 2.24 10.29 6.06
C GLU A 417 2.34 11.81 6.06
N GLU A 418 1.80 12.49 7.09
CA GLU A 418 1.84 13.95 7.15
C GLU A 418 3.28 14.50 7.21
N GLU A 419 4.19 13.88 7.98
CA GLU A 419 5.61 14.29 8.00
C GLU A 419 6.22 14.27 6.61
N CYS A 420 6.11 13.14 5.90
CA CYS A 420 6.68 12.96 4.57
C CYS A 420 5.97 13.84 3.53
N LYS A 421 4.63 13.92 3.56
CA LYS A 421 3.81 14.76 2.68
C LYS A 421 4.23 16.22 2.74
N TYR A 422 4.19 16.82 3.93
CA TYR A 422 4.47 18.24 4.09
C TYR A 422 5.93 18.57 3.80
N ALA A 423 6.88 17.67 4.08
CA ALA A 423 8.27 17.84 3.70
C ALA A 423 8.49 17.78 2.17
N MET A 424 7.77 16.90 1.44
CA MET A 424 7.82 16.87 -0.03
C MET A 424 7.23 18.12 -0.67
N LEU A 425 6.05 18.56 -0.19
CA LEU A 425 5.43 19.79 -0.67
C LEU A 425 6.32 21.02 -0.40
N ALA A 426 6.98 21.06 0.75
CA ALA A 426 7.95 22.10 1.09
C ALA A 426 9.17 22.08 0.16
N LEU A 427 9.80 20.92 -0.04
CA LEU A 427 10.96 20.82 -0.92
C LEU A 427 10.62 21.10 -2.38
N ASN A 428 9.41 20.80 -2.85
CA ASN A 428 8.94 21.20 -4.19
C ASN A 428 8.98 22.72 -4.41
N CYS A 429 8.88 23.55 -3.36
CA CYS A 429 9.00 25.01 -3.47
C CYS A 429 10.45 25.52 -3.57
N ILE A 430 11.45 24.66 -3.40
CA ILE A 430 12.89 24.99 -3.54
C ILE A 430 13.47 24.23 -4.75
N CYS A 431 13.29 22.92 -4.75
CA CYS A 431 13.74 21.99 -5.77
C CYS A 431 12.51 21.46 -6.50
N PRO A 432 12.23 21.88 -7.75
CA PRO A 432 11.01 21.50 -8.46
C PRO A 432 10.91 19.97 -8.56
N ALA A 433 9.70 19.42 -8.52
CA ALA A 433 9.44 17.98 -8.69
C ALA A 433 10.22 17.01 -7.77
N THR A 434 10.65 17.46 -6.58
CA THR A 434 11.21 16.58 -5.54
C THR A 434 10.25 15.46 -5.14
N SER A 435 8.94 15.72 -5.10
CA SER A 435 7.91 14.68 -4.87
C SER A 435 7.99 13.56 -5.90
N THR A 436 8.18 13.90 -7.18
CA THR A 436 8.32 12.95 -8.29
C THR A 436 9.65 12.19 -8.19
N LEU A 437 10.75 12.90 -7.88
CA LEU A 437 12.07 12.32 -7.64
C LEU A 437 12.03 11.24 -6.55
N ILE A 438 11.43 11.51 -5.38
CA ILE A 438 11.36 10.52 -4.30
C ILE A 438 10.37 9.39 -4.65
N THR A 439 9.20 9.69 -5.24
CA THR A 439 8.22 8.67 -5.64
C THR A 439 8.85 7.62 -6.58
N LEU A 440 9.62 8.07 -7.57
CA LEU A 440 10.30 7.18 -8.52
C LEU A 440 11.44 6.36 -7.87
N LEU A 441 12.05 6.83 -6.78
CA LEU A 441 13.12 6.11 -6.07
C LEU A 441 12.59 5.02 -5.11
N VAL A 442 11.37 5.21 -4.56
CA VAL A 442 10.75 4.27 -3.61
C VAL A 442 9.95 3.17 -4.31
N HIS A 443 9.32 3.46 -5.46
CA HIS A 443 8.70 2.44 -6.29
C HIS A 443 9.75 1.62 -7.03
N THR A 444 9.70 0.30 -6.91
CA THR A 444 10.54 -0.59 -7.73
C THR A 444 10.05 -0.60 -9.19
N SER A 445 10.98 -0.46 -10.13
CA SER A 445 10.67 -0.61 -11.56
C SER A 445 11.91 -1.10 -12.32
N ARG A 446 11.71 -1.70 -13.50
CA ARG A 446 12.79 -2.40 -14.24
C ARG A 446 13.49 -1.55 -15.31
N GLY A 447 13.13 -0.27 -15.44
CA GLY A 447 13.68 0.62 -16.48
C GLY A 447 13.32 0.21 -17.92
N GLN A 448 12.27 -0.59 -18.10
CA GLN A 448 11.74 -1.06 -19.39
C GLN A 448 10.46 -0.32 -19.80
N GLU A 449 9.99 0.60 -18.96
CA GLU A 449 8.74 1.34 -19.14
C GLU A 449 8.90 2.33 -20.31
N GLY A 450 7.85 2.47 -21.13
CA GLY A 450 7.81 3.45 -22.22
C GLY A 450 8.80 3.21 -23.36
N GLN A 451 9.52 2.09 -23.43
CA GLN A 451 10.51 1.84 -24.50
C GLN A 451 9.86 1.73 -25.89
N ASP A 452 8.60 1.30 -25.95
CA ASP A 452 7.76 1.26 -27.17
C ASP A 452 7.36 2.65 -27.70
N SER A 453 7.59 3.72 -26.93
CA SER A 453 7.12 5.06 -27.30
C SER A 453 8.00 5.70 -28.39
N PRO A 454 7.42 6.48 -29.32
CA PRO A 454 8.20 7.17 -30.34
C PRO A 454 9.07 8.29 -29.75
N GLU A 455 8.62 8.92 -28.68
CA GLU A 455 9.23 10.11 -28.11
C GLU A 455 10.52 9.80 -27.34
N GLN A 456 11.53 10.67 -27.49
CA GLN A 456 12.84 10.45 -26.88
C GLN A 456 12.81 10.68 -25.36
N TRP A 457 12.06 11.68 -24.89
CA TRP A 457 11.95 11.96 -23.46
C TRP A 457 11.26 10.81 -22.71
N GLN A 458 10.17 10.26 -23.26
CA GLN A 458 9.42 9.14 -22.65
C GLN A 458 10.31 7.90 -22.47
N ARG A 459 11.09 7.53 -23.50
CA ARG A 459 12.06 6.41 -23.44
C ARG A 459 13.20 6.65 -22.45
N MET A 460 13.71 7.87 -22.33
CA MET A 460 14.75 8.19 -21.37
C MET A 460 14.20 8.24 -19.94
N TYR A 461 13.01 8.81 -19.75
CA TYR A 461 12.30 8.93 -18.49
C TYR A 461 11.92 7.56 -17.93
N GLY A 462 11.24 6.70 -18.70
CA GLY A 462 10.89 5.33 -18.30
C GLY A 462 12.08 4.35 -18.20
N ARG A 463 13.28 4.77 -18.62
CA ARG A 463 14.54 4.10 -18.26
C ARG A 463 15.12 4.62 -16.94
N CYS A 464 15.04 5.92 -16.71
CA CYS A 464 15.55 6.57 -15.50
C CYS A 464 14.63 6.35 -14.28
N SER A 465 13.34 6.04 -14.46
CA SER A 465 12.42 5.56 -13.43
C SER A 465 12.85 4.22 -12.82
N GLY A 466 13.60 3.42 -13.58
CA GLY A 466 14.20 2.18 -13.10
C GLY A 466 15.24 2.34 -12.00
N ASN A 467 15.69 3.56 -11.72
CA ASN A 467 16.72 3.80 -10.70
C ASN A 467 16.17 3.63 -9.29
N GLU A 468 16.75 2.70 -8.55
CA GLU A 468 16.47 2.46 -7.13
C GLU A 468 17.69 2.76 -6.25
N VAL A 469 17.43 3.04 -4.97
CA VAL A 469 18.46 3.07 -3.93
C VAL A 469 18.82 1.64 -3.50
N TYR A 470 20.11 1.33 -3.51
CA TYR A 470 20.70 0.09 -3.01
C TYR A 470 21.80 0.39 -1.98
N HIS A 471 22.22 -0.64 -1.25
CA HIS A 471 23.39 -0.61 -0.37
C HIS A 471 24.32 -1.80 -0.67
N ILE A 472 25.62 -1.61 -0.46
CA ILE A 472 26.62 -2.68 -0.43
C ILE A 472 27.80 -2.28 0.47
N ARG A 473 28.51 -3.25 1.02
CA ARG A 473 29.78 -3.02 1.72
C ARG A 473 30.89 -2.76 0.70
N MET A 474 31.78 -1.81 0.99
CA MET A 474 32.89 -1.42 0.12
C MET A 474 33.74 -2.61 -0.33
N GLY A 475 34.21 -3.43 0.63
CA GLY A 475 35.08 -4.59 0.36
C GLY A 475 34.40 -5.73 -0.42
N ASP A 476 33.07 -5.84 -0.37
CA ASP A 476 32.30 -6.85 -1.13
C ASP A 476 31.97 -6.37 -2.56
N SER A 477 32.04 -5.06 -2.81
CA SER A 477 31.63 -4.44 -4.08
C SER A 477 32.71 -4.54 -5.17
N LYS A 478 32.30 -4.83 -6.39
CA LYS A 478 33.14 -4.72 -7.59
C LYS A 478 33.14 -3.31 -8.15
N PHE A 479 32.11 -2.51 -7.85
CA PHE A 479 32.05 -1.10 -8.21
C PHE A 479 33.06 -0.23 -7.43
N PHE A 480 33.25 -0.46 -6.13
CA PHE A 480 33.95 0.50 -5.27
C PHE A 480 35.25 -0.01 -4.62
N MET A 481 35.57 -1.30 -4.68
CA MET A 481 36.83 -1.88 -4.15
C MET A 481 38.10 -1.18 -4.66
N GLU A 482 38.12 -0.71 -5.92
CA GLU A 482 39.24 0.07 -6.48
C GLU A 482 39.46 1.45 -5.78
N TYR A 483 38.53 1.90 -4.93
CA TYR A 483 38.51 3.23 -4.31
C TYR A 483 38.70 3.22 -2.79
N GLU A 484 39.11 2.08 -2.20
CA GLU A 484 39.54 2.06 -0.79
C GLU A 484 40.69 3.06 -0.56
N GLY A 485 40.64 3.78 0.56
CA GLY A 485 41.62 4.82 0.89
C GLY A 485 41.51 6.09 0.03
N LYS A 486 40.49 6.23 -0.82
CA LYS A 486 40.15 7.48 -1.52
C LYS A 486 39.04 8.25 -0.79
N SER A 487 38.86 9.52 -1.15
CA SER A 487 37.74 10.31 -0.64
C SER A 487 36.41 9.83 -1.25
N PHE A 488 35.33 10.02 -0.51
CA PHE A 488 33.96 9.71 -0.97
C PHE A 488 33.62 10.42 -2.30
N THR A 489 33.98 11.71 -2.44
CA THR A 489 33.75 12.49 -3.68
C THR A 489 34.52 11.96 -4.88
N TYR A 490 35.73 11.43 -4.68
CA TYR A 490 36.54 10.80 -5.72
C TYR A 490 35.90 9.50 -6.20
N ALA A 491 35.47 8.65 -5.27
CA ALA A 491 34.75 7.40 -5.57
C ALA A 491 33.44 7.68 -6.34
N ALA A 492 32.67 8.68 -5.92
CA ALA A 492 31.40 9.05 -6.55
C ALA A 492 31.56 9.43 -8.04
N PHE A 493 32.50 10.31 -8.36
CA PHE A 493 32.76 10.71 -9.74
C PHE A 493 33.27 9.54 -10.61
N HIS A 494 34.20 8.74 -10.10
CA HIS A 494 34.76 7.63 -10.86
C HIS A 494 33.74 6.48 -11.07
N ALA A 495 32.89 6.20 -10.09
CA ALA A 495 31.80 5.23 -10.22
C ALA A 495 30.75 5.68 -11.25
N HIS A 496 30.35 6.96 -11.25
CA HIS A 496 29.41 7.49 -12.24
C HIS A 496 30.01 7.44 -13.65
N LYS A 497 31.27 7.86 -13.80
CA LYS A 497 31.97 7.88 -15.09
C LYS A 497 32.25 6.49 -15.67
N LYS A 498 32.54 5.49 -14.83
CA LYS A 498 32.91 4.12 -15.26
C LYS A 498 31.70 3.20 -15.41
N TYR A 499 30.73 3.29 -14.49
CA TYR A 499 29.60 2.36 -14.38
C TYR A 499 28.21 3.01 -14.55
N GLY A 500 28.11 4.34 -14.53
CA GLY A 500 26.81 5.04 -14.48
C GLY A 500 26.11 4.98 -13.12
N VAL A 501 26.86 4.67 -12.04
CA VAL A 501 26.33 4.49 -10.68
C VAL A 501 26.63 5.74 -9.84
N CYS A 502 25.63 6.34 -9.22
CA CYS A 502 25.79 7.53 -8.37
C CYS A 502 25.80 7.14 -6.87
N LEU A 503 26.80 7.61 -6.11
CA LEU A 503 26.86 7.43 -4.64
C LEU A 503 26.11 8.56 -3.92
N ILE A 504 25.23 8.20 -2.97
CA ILE A 504 24.40 9.15 -2.22
C ILE A 504 25.01 9.47 -0.84
N GLY A 505 25.53 8.44 -0.19
CA GLY A 505 26.00 8.51 1.19
C GLY A 505 26.58 7.20 1.68
N LEU A 506 26.91 7.15 2.96
CA LEU A 506 27.57 6.01 3.59
C LEU A 506 27.11 5.79 5.03
N LYS A 507 27.39 4.60 5.56
CA LYS A 507 27.21 4.23 6.95
C LYS A 507 28.44 3.44 7.41
N ARG A 508 29.05 3.88 8.52
CA ARG A 508 30.14 3.16 9.19
C ARG A 508 29.60 2.02 10.04
N GLU A 509 30.46 1.07 10.42
CA GLU A 509 30.06 0.01 11.36
C GLU A 509 29.84 0.54 12.78
N GLU A 510 30.63 1.52 13.23
CA GLU A 510 30.50 2.14 14.56
C GLU A 510 29.23 3.00 14.71
N ASN A 511 28.90 3.79 13.67
CA ASN A 511 27.78 4.72 13.69
C ASN A 511 26.54 4.11 13.04
N LYS A 512 25.43 4.00 13.80
CA LYS A 512 24.16 3.51 13.26
C LYS A 512 23.51 4.45 12.23
N SER A 513 23.86 5.75 12.26
CA SER A 513 23.34 6.79 11.37
C SER A 513 23.91 6.71 9.95
N ILE A 514 23.11 7.15 8.98
CA ILE A 514 23.48 7.30 7.58
C ILE A 514 23.95 8.74 7.36
N LEU A 515 25.11 8.90 6.72
CA LEU A 515 25.67 10.21 6.34
C LEU A 515 25.46 10.43 4.84
N LEU A 516 24.56 11.36 4.49
CA LEU A 516 24.44 11.86 3.12
C LEU A 516 25.63 12.77 2.81
N ASN A 517 26.25 12.59 1.63
CA ASN A 517 27.42 13.33 1.14
C ASN A 517 28.32 13.98 2.23
N PRO A 518 29.17 13.21 2.94
CA PRO A 518 30.08 13.74 3.96
C PRO A 518 31.31 14.48 3.39
N GLY A 519 31.32 14.79 2.08
CA GLY A 519 32.36 15.58 1.44
C GLY A 519 33.74 14.90 1.32
N PRO A 520 34.82 15.68 1.06
CA PRO A 520 36.13 15.14 0.73
C PRO A 520 36.94 14.73 1.97
N ARG A 521 36.56 15.20 3.17
CA ARG A 521 37.19 14.82 4.45
C ARG A 521 36.97 13.35 4.81
N HIS A 522 35.94 12.72 4.25
CA HIS A 522 35.65 11.31 4.49
C HIS A 522 36.44 10.40 3.56
N ILE A 523 37.33 9.59 4.13
CA ILE A 523 38.08 8.53 3.44
C ILE A 523 37.30 7.22 3.56
N MET A 524 37.20 6.48 2.46
CA MET A 524 36.45 5.21 2.36
C MET A 524 37.25 4.03 2.93
N ALA A 525 36.63 3.24 3.81
CA ALA A 525 37.18 2.00 4.37
C ALA A 525 36.44 0.76 3.84
N ALA A 526 37.10 -0.41 3.81
CA ALA A 526 36.50 -1.66 3.33
C ALA A 526 35.21 -2.09 4.07
N SER A 527 35.06 -1.72 5.35
CA SER A 527 33.90 -2.03 6.19
C SER A 527 32.70 -1.08 5.98
N ASP A 528 32.89 0.05 5.30
CA ASP A 528 31.82 1.03 5.11
C ASP A 528 30.71 0.47 4.21
N THR A 529 29.46 0.75 4.58
CA THR A 529 28.29 0.45 3.75
C THR A 529 27.95 1.68 2.90
N CYS A 530 28.11 1.57 1.59
CA CYS A 530 27.82 2.64 0.64
C CYS A 530 26.41 2.53 0.07
N PHE A 531 25.69 3.66 0.03
CA PHE A 531 24.38 3.80 -0.57
C PHE A 531 24.51 4.42 -1.96
N TYR A 532 23.93 3.76 -2.96
CA TYR A 532 24.07 4.16 -4.37
C TYR A 532 22.75 4.03 -5.13
N ILE A 533 22.62 4.79 -6.21
CA ILE A 533 21.51 4.76 -7.17
C ILE A 533 21.95 3.98 -8.41
N ASN A 534 21.16 2.98 -8.82
CA ASN A 534 21.33 2.30 -10.10
C ASN A 534 20.00 1.68 -10.55
N ILE A 535 19.89 1.33 -11.84
CA ILE A 535 18.72 0.62 -12.40
C ILE A 535 18.62 -0.83 -11.90
N THR A 536 19.75 -1.45 -11.55
CA THR A 536 19.78 -2.83 -11.03
C THR A 536 20.77 -3.00 -9.89
N LYS A 537 20.45 -3.87 -8.94
CA LYS A 537 21.38 -4.26 -7.87
C LYS A 537 22.64 -4.90 -8.46
N GLU A 538 23.81 -4.63 -7.88
CA GLU A 538 25.11 -5.09 -8.37
C GLU A 538 25.21 -6.63 -8.51
N GLU A 539 24.67 -7.37 -7.53
CA GLU A 539 24.56 -8.84 -7.54
C GLU A 539 23.87 -9.37 -8.82
N ASN A 540 22.91 -8.62 -9.35
CA ASN A 540 22.12 -8.97 -10.53
C ASN A 540 22.72 -8.36 -11.83
N SER A 541 23.57 -7.33 -11.74
CA SER A 541 24.04 -6.54 -12.87
C SER A 541 25.28 -7.12 -13.58
N ALA A 542 25.43 -8.45 -13.57
CA ALA A 542 26.56 -9.17 -14.18
C ALA A 542 26.74 -8.91 -15.70
N PHE A 543 25.74 -8.31 -16.35
CA PHE A 543 25.81 -7.88 -17.75
C PHE A 543 26.75 -6.68 -17.96
N ILE A 544 26.81 -5.72 -17.02
CA ILE A 544 27.63 -4.50 -17.13
C ILE A 544 29.11 -4.89 -17.25
N PHE A 545 29.59 -5.71 -16.31
CA PHE A 545 30.97 -6.22 -16.30
C PHE A 545 31.30 -7.05 -17.55
N LYS A 546 30.38 -7.89 -18.04
CA LYS A 546 30.59 -8.67 -19.28
C LYS A 546 30.68 -7.80 -20.54
N GLN A 547 30.00 -6.66 -20.57
CA GLN A 547 30.07 -5.72 -21.69
C GLN A 547 31.37 -4.90 -21.63
N GLU A 548 31.81 -4.51 -20.42
CA GLU A 548 33.12 -3.86 -20.21
C GLU A 548 34.29 -4.80 -20.53
N GLU A 549 34.22 -6.09 -20.17
CA GLU A 549 35.22 -7.10 -20.58
C GLU A 549 35.32 -7.23 -22.10
N LYS A 550 34.19 -7.17 -22.83
CA LYS A 550 34.20 -7.17 -24.30
C LYS A 550 34.86 -5.91 -24.86
N GLN A 551 34.62 -4.74 -24.28
CA GLN A 551 35.29 -3.50 -24.69
C GLN A 551 36.79 -3.52 -24.38
N LYS A 552 37.20 -4.00 -23.20
CA LYS A 552 38.63 -4.19 -22.84
C LYS A 552 39.33 -5.17 -23.79
N ARG A 553 38.65 -6.24 -24.24
CA ARG A 553 39.18 -7.17 -25.26
C ARG A 553 39.24 -6.57 -26.68
N GLN A 554 38.44 -5.54 -26.99
CA GLN A 554 38.55 -4.80 -28.25
C GLN A 554 39.66 -3.74 -28.26
N GLY A 555 40.30 -3.46 -27.12
CA GLY A 555 41.36 -2.46 -26.98
C GLY A 555 42.76 -2.87 -27.48
N PHE A 556 42.96 -4.09 -27.97
CA PHE A 556 44.25 -4.59 -28.45
C PHE A 556 44.22 -4.95 -29.95
N PRO A 557 44.80 -4.12 -30.84
CA PRO A 557 44.94 -4.45 -32.27
C PRO A 557 46.19 -5.31 -32.51
N GLY A 558 46.03 -6.61 -32.75
CA GLY A 558 47.17 -7.51 -32.97
C GLY A 558 46.86 -8.87 -33.63
N ARG A 559 46.79 -8.89 -34.97
CA ARG A 559 46.94 -10.04 -35.91
C ARG A 559 46.40 -11.43 -35.50
N GLY A 560 45.47 -12.00 -36.30
CA GLY A 560 45.27 -13.47 -36.27
C GLY A 560 44.04 -14.07 -36.95
N LEU A 561 43.79 -13.74 -38.23
CA LEU A 561 43.01 -14.50 -39.23
C LEU A 561 42.21 -15.76 -38.77
N TYR A 562 40.88 -15.68 -38.75
CA TYR A 562 39.94 -16.53 -39.52
C TYR A 562 38.50 -16.06 -39.25
N ASP A 563 37.82 -15.60 -40.31
CA ASP A 563 36.43 -15.13 -40.24
C ASP A 563 35.45 -16.22 -40.70
N GLY A 564 34.27 -16.26 -40.09
CA GLY A 564 33.25 -17.30 -40.29
C GLY A 564 31.87 -16.79 -39.88
N PRO A 565 30.88 -16.76 -40.79
CA PRO A 565 29.74 -15.86 -40.64
C PRO A 565 28.68 -16.34 -39.64
N SER A 566 28.15 -15.37 -38.89
CA SER A 566 26.79 -15.31 -38.35
C SER A 566 26.15 -16.59 -37.78
N ARG A 567 26.13 -16.72 -36.45
CA ARG A 567 25.02 -17.39 -35.75
C ARG A 567 24.31 -16.40 -34.82
N LEU A 568 23.03 -16.19 -35.10
CA LEU A 568 22.09 -15.46 -34.27
C LEU A 568 21.96 -16.13 -32.90
N PRO A 569 21.93 -15.40 -31.78
CA PRO A 569 21.53 -15.94 -30.50
C PRO A 569 20.00 -16.04 -30.45
N VAL A 570 19.45 -17.10 -31.05
CA VAL A 570 18.12 -17.58 -30.66
C VAL A 570 18.27 -18.18 -29.27
N HIS A 571 17.60 -17.60 -28.27
CA HIS A 571 16.90 -18.33 -27.20
C HIS A 571 16.06 -17.36 -26.39
N SER A 572 14.80 -17.22 -26.81
CA SER A 572 13.69 -16.86 -25.93
C SER A 572 12.91 -18.14 -25.59
N ILE A 573 12.36 -18.21 -24.38
CA ILE A 573 11.30 -19.14 -23.95
C ILE A 573 11.68 -20.64 -23.97
N ILE A 574 11.79 -21.22 -22.76
CA ILE A 574 11.27 -22.53 -22.28
C ILE A 574 12.08 -22.88 -21.02
N ALA A 575 11.47 -22.67 -19.85
CA ALA A 575 11.92 -23.23 -18.57
C ALA A 575 10.74 -23.34 -17.58
N SER A 576 9.56 -23.71 -18.10
CA SER A 576 8.41 -24.13 -17.31
C SER A 576 8.00 -25.53 -17.78
N MET A 577 8.50 -26.57 -17.09
CA MET A 577 7.95 -27.92 -16.99
C MET A 577 8.86 -28.68 -16.01
N GLY A 578 8.32 -29.12 -14.88
CA GLY A 578 9.06 -29.97 -13.95
C GLY A 578 8.66 -31.43 -14.10
N THR A 579 9.61 -32.36 -13.99
CA THR A 579 9.37 -33.75 -13.59
C THR A 579 10.67 -34.43 -13.14
N VAL A 580 10.72 -34.77 -11.85
CA VAL A 580 11.00 -36.11 -11.28
C VAL A 580 12.26 -36.91 -11.72
N ALA A 581 12.96 -37.45 -10.71
CA ALA A 581 13.72 -38.71 -10.64
C ALA A 581 15.27 -38.71 -10.60
N MET A 582 15.73 -39.11 -9.40
CA MET A 582 16.75 -40.13 -9.08
C MET A 582 18.26 -39.81 -9.07
N ASP A 583 18.88 -40.31 -7.99
CA ASP A 583 20.30 -40.44 -7.74
C ASP A 583 21.05 -41.27 -8.81
N LEU A 584 22.34 -40.94 -9.00
CA LEU A 584 23.37 -41.97 -8.88
C LEU A 584 24.71 -41.37 -8.41
N GLN A 585 25.46 -42.18 -7.67
CA GLN A 585 26.68 -41.82 -6.93
C GLN A 585 27.97 -41.92 -7.79
N SER A 586 29.11 -41.64 -7.14
CA SER A 586 30.52 -41.95 -7.50
C SER A 586 31.33 -40.84 -8.20
N THR A 587 32.61 -40.58 -7.89
CA THR A 587 33.48 -41.04 -6.77
C THR A 587 34.66 -40.07 -6.56
N ASP A 588 35.30 -40.17 -5.41
CA ASP A 588 36.44 -39.39 -4.88
C ASP A 588 37.72 -39.27 -5.75
N CYS A 589 38.49 -38.19 -5.56
CA CYS A 589 39.85 -38.21 -4.96
C CYS A 589 40.73 -36.97 -5.30
N ARG A 590 41.40 -36.41 -4.27
CA ARG A 590 42.66 -35.63 -4.40
C ARG A 590 43.86 -36.59 -4.21
N PRO A 591 45.11 -36.26 -4.63
CA PRO A 591 46.02 -35.61 -3.66
C PRO A 591 47.04 -34.59 -4.24
N THR A 592 47.81 -34.00 -3.32
CA THR A 592 48.74 -32.83 -3.39
C THR A 592 50.21 -33.14 -3.70
N ASN A 593 50.97 -32.09 -4.12
CA ASN A 593 52.39 -31.70 -3.82
C ASN A 593 53.02 -30.99 -5.05
N SER A 594 54.02 -30.08 -5.04
CA SER A 594 54.87 -29.38 -4.01
C SER A 594 55.79 -28.34 -4.75
N SER A 595 56.44 -27.31 -4.19
CA SER A 595 56.30 -26.47 -2.97
C SER A 595 57.44 -25.40 -2.89
N LYS A 596 57.27 -24.25 -2.17
CA LYS A 596 58.32 -23.32 -1.63
C LYS A 596 59.12 -22.44 -2.65
N LEU A 597 59.80 -21.31 -2.32
CA LEU A 597 59.82 -20.31 -1.22
C LEU A 597 60.57 -19.00 -1.69
N THR A 598 60.23 -17.84 -1.11
CA THR A 598 60.89 -16.50 -0.97
C THR A 598 62.32 -16.15 -1.54
N LEU A 599 62.41 -14.96 -2.23
CA LEU A 599 63.38 -13.80 -2.13
C LEU A 599 64.94 -13.98 -2.06
N PRO A 600 65.84 -12.97 -2.36
CA PRO A 600 65.73 -11.64 -3.05
C PRO A 600 66.94 -11.26 -4.01
N THR A 601 67.06 -9.95 -4.36
CA THR A 601 68.28 -9.11 -4.67
C THR A 601 69.04 -9.08 -6.03
N GLU A 602 69.04 -7.87 -6.62
CA GLU A 602 70.13 -7.03 -7.22
C GLU A 602 71.08 -7.39 -8.41
N ASN A 603 71.26 -6.36 -9.27
CA ASN A 603 72.38 -6.01 -10.19
C ASN A 603 72.73 -6.96 -11.38
N GLY A 604 72.97 -6.50 -12.62
CA GLY A 604 73.05 -5.16 -13.24
C GLY A 604 72.98 -5.30 -14.80
N SER A 605 73.57 -4.47 -15.68
CA SER A 605 74.29 -3.19 -15.59
C SER A 605 74.63 -2.60 -16.99
N SER A 606 74.57 -1.27 -17.17
CA SER A 606 75.14 -0.46 -18.30
C SER A 606 74.45 -0.56 -19.70
N SER A 607 74.28 0.48 -20.51
CA SER A 607 74.50 1.94 -20.41
C SER A 607 73.46 2.66 -21.32
N ARG A 608 73.42 3.97 -21.65
CA ARG A 608 74.37 5.12 -21.59
C ARG A 608 73.58 6.46 -21.44
N ARG A 609 74.20 7.60 -21.73
CA ARG A 609 73.71 9.01 -21.63
C ARG A 609 74.58 9.90 -22.57
N PRO A 610 74.52 11.27 -22.60
CA PRO A 610 73.70 12.26 -21.88
C PRO A 610 72.69 12.95 -22.85
N SER A 611 72.16 14.18 -22.74
CA SER A 611 72.24 15.37 -21.82
C SER A 611 70.86 16.10 -21.86
N ILE A 612 70.51 17.24 -21.22
CA ILE A 612 71.14 18.29 -20.38
C ILE A 612 70.32 18.41 -19.07
N ALA A 613 70.91 18.93 -17.99
CA ALA A 613 70.29 19.16 -16.67
C ALA A 613 70.88 20.48 -16.04
N PRO A 614 70.78 20.75 -14.72
CA PRO A 614 69.62 21.25 -13.96
C PRO A 614 69.95 22.60 -13.22
N VAL A 615 69.48 22.76 -11.95
CA VAL A 615 69.75 23.84 -10.95
C VAL A 615 69.17 25.26 -11.23
N LEU A 616 68.88 26.15 -10.25
CA LEU A 616 69.26 26.26 -8.82
C LEU A 616 68.18 26.99 -7.95
N GLU A 617 68.33 26.96 -6.62
CA GLU A 617 67.53 27.68 -5.60
C GLU A 617 68.03 29.12 -5.27
N LEU A 618 67.23 29.90 -4.50
CA LEU A 618 67.55 30.92 -3.44
C LEU A 618 68.80 31.85 -3.56
N ALA A 619 68.83 33.13 -3.13
CA ALA A 619 67.91 34.06 -2.46
C ALA A 619 68.18 35.51 -3.00
N ASP A 620 67.56 36.61 -2.54
CA ASP A 620 67.99 37.35 -1.32
C ASP A 620 67.01 38.48 -0.90
N SER A 621 67.22 39.02 0.30
CA SER A 621 66.28 39.84 1.09
C SER A 621 66.72 41.27 1.42
N SER A 622 65.77 42.17 1.71
CA SER A 622 65.92 43.30 2.68
C SER A 622 64.56 43.94 3.01
N SER A 623 63.94 43.61 4.16
CA SER A 623 63.84 44.44 5.40
C SER A 623 62.89 45.65 5.30
N LEU A 624 61.88 45.83 6.16
CA LEU A 624 61.96 45.91 7.65
C LEU A 624 60.81 45.20 8.41
N LEU A 625 61.05 44.93 9.70
CA LEU A 625 60.22 44.26 10.74
C LEU A 625 59.60 45.30 11.72
N PRO A 626 58.91 44.96 12.86
CA PRO A 626 58.22 43.73 13.36
C PRO A 626 56.80 44.00 13.96
N CYS A 627 56.20 42.98 14.63
CA CYS A 627 55.09 43.07 15.62
C CYS A 627 53.68 43.44 15.07
N ASP A 628 52.54 43.12 15.70
CA ASP A 628 52.20 42.30 16.89
C ASP A 628 50.72 41.85 16.83
N LEU A 629 50.32 40.93 17.71
CA LEU A 629 48.95 40.72 18.26
C LEU A 629 47.72 40.35 17.38
N LEU A 630 47.01 39.35 17.92
CA LEU A 630 45.58 38.99 17.89
C LEU A 630 44.53 39.93 17.25
N SER A 631 43.49 39.26 16.70
CA SER A 631 42.14 39.68 16.26
C SER A 631 41.95 40.15 14.82
N ASP A 632 41.17 39.38 14.06
CA ASP A 632 39.99 39.78 13.26
C ASP A 632 39.36 38.47 12.71
N GLN A 633 38.17 38.08 13.17
CA GLN A 633 36.83 38.54 12.77
C GLN A 633 36.46 38.19 11.32
N SER A 634 35.30 37.54 11.20
CA SER A 634 34.70 36.95 10.01
C SER A 634 34.55 37.91 8.83
N GLU A 635 35.11 37.53 7.67
CA GLU A 635 34.73 38.09 6.38
C GLU A 635 33.32 37.63 5.97
N ASP A 636 32.28 38.33 6.44
CA ASP A 636 30.96 38.35 5.81
C ASP A 636 30.22 39.69 6.08
N GLU A 637 31.00 40.77 6.26
CA GLU A 637 30.57 42.17 6.38
C GLU A 637 31.41 43.04 5.42
N MET A 638 30.97 43.17 4.16
CA MET A 638 31.41 44.28 3.32
C MET A 638 30.23 44.77 2.46
N THR A 639 29.60 45.84 2.93
CA THR A 639 28.58 46.60 2.21
C THR A 639 29.21 47.41 1.07
N PRO A 640 28.63 47.42 -0.14
CA PRO A 640 28.42 48.67 -0.85
C PRO A 640 27.20 49.38 -0.25
N SER A 641 27.31 50.70 -0.06
CA SER A 641 26.26 51.54 0.52
C SER A 641 25.08 51.76 -0.43
N ASP A 642 24.01 52.33 0.14
CA ASP A 642 22.88 53.00 -0.55
C ASP A 642 21.81 52.08 -1.18
N ASP A 643 20.81 51.72 -0.37
CA ASP A 643 19.49 52.36 -0.51
C ASP A 643 18.64 52.24 0.79
N GLU A 644 17.71 53.18 1.00
CA GLU A 644 17.17 53.51 2.33
C GLU A 644 16.15 52.51 2.94
N GLY A 645 16.19 52.39 4.28
CA GLY A 645 14.96 52.46 5.07
C GLY A 645 14.11 51.21 5.30
N LEU A 646 14.67 50.11 5.83
CA LEU A 646 13.90 49.11 6.60
C LEU A 646 14.84 48.34 7.56
N THR A 647 14.47 48.23 8.83
CA THR A 647 15.28 47.57 9.87
C THR A 647 15.54 46.10 9.49
N MET A 648 16.81 45.76 9.23
CA MET A 648 17.20 44.39 8.88
C MET A 648 17.09 43.50 10.12
N VAL A 649 16.00 42.74 10.21
CA VAL A 649 15.75 41.82 11.33
C VAL A 649 16.82 40.73 11.31
N GLU A 650 17.69 40.73 12.32
CA GLU A 650 18.70 39.69 12.50
C GLU A 650 18.05 38.33 12.74
N TYR A 651 18.73 37.25 12.32
CA TYR A 651 18.27 35.86 12.51
C TYR A 651 19.28 35.06 13.33
N VAL A 652 18.83 34.44 14.41
CA VAL A 652 19.63 33.56 15.27
C VAL A 652 19.44 32.11 14.84
N LYS A 653 20.53 31.35 14.68
CA LYS A 653 20.45 29.90 14.43
C LYS A 653 20.14 29.20 15.74
N GLY A 654 19.05 28.43 15.80
CA GLY A 654 18.67 27.69 17.01
C GLY A 654 17.58 26.66 16.76
N TYR A 655 17.29 25.85 17.77
CA TYR A 655 16.16 24.92 17.76
C TYR A 655 14.88 25.66 18.13
N PRO A 656 13.76 25.47 17.40
CA PRO A 656 12.49 26.10 17.74
C PRO A 656 12.03 25.64 19.14
N PRO A 657 11.73 26.56 20.09
CA PRO A 657 11.49 26.19 21.49
C PRO A 657 10.13 25.52 21.73
N ASN A 658 9.18 25.67 20.79
CA ASN A 658 7.83 25.13 20.89
C ASN A 658 7.62 24.08 19.79
N SER A 659 7.87 22.81 20.08
CA SER A 659 7.45 21.68 19.24
C SER A 659 5.95 21.44 19.40
N PRO A 660 5.13 21.43 18.33
CA PRO A 660 3.68 21.26 18.45
C PRO A 660 3.22 19.84 18.77
N TYR A 661 4.10 18.84 18.62
CA TYR A 661 3.83 17.44 18.95
C TYR A 661 5.06 16.75 19.54
N ILE A 662 4.84 15.69 20.34
CA ILE A 662 5.90 14.91 20.96
C ILE A 662 6.55 13.99 19.92
N GLY A 663 7.88 13.98 19.85
CA GLY A 663 8.64 13.16 18.89
C GLY A 663 8.94 13.84 17.55
N SER A 664 8.76 15.15 17.44
CA SER A 664 9.31 15.96 16.35
C SER A 664 10.84 15.88 16.33
N SER A 665 11.45 15.83 15.15
CA SER A 665 12.90 15.92 15.00
C SER A 665 13.38 17.37 15.22
N PRO A 666 14.36 17.62 16.12
CA PRO A 666 14.89 18.96 16.35
C PRO A 666 15.88 19.35 15.25
N THR A 667 15.47 20.25 14.37
CA THR A 667 16.31 20.85 13.32
C THR A 667 16.76 22.25 13.73
N LEU A 668 18.01 22.62 13.45
CA LEU A 668 18.44 24.02 13.58
C LEU A 668 17.77 24.86 12.48
N CYS A 669 17.07 25.92 12.88
CA CYS A 669 16.36 26.84 11.99
C CYS A 669 16.87 28.28 12.17
N HIS A 670 16.58 29.14 11.19
CA HIS A 670 16.75 30.59 11.32
C HIS A 670 15.57 31.17 12.13
N LEU A 671 15.80 31.43 13.41
CA LEU A 671 14.81 31.96 14.36
C LEU A 671 14.90 33.47 14.48
N LEU A 672 13.80 34.09 14.92
CA LEU A 672 13.77 35.50 15.31
C LEU A 672 14.38 35.65 16.73
N PRO A 673 15.19 36.70 16.99
CA PRO A 673 15.75 36.99 18.31
C PRO A 673 14.68 37.20 19.39
N VAL A 674 13.56 37.81 18.99
CA VAL A 674 12.39 38.05 19.85
C VAL A 674 11.19 37.32 19.26
N LYS A 675 10.43 36.61 20.10
CA LYS A 675 9.21 35.89 19.70
C LYS A 675 8.15 36.88 19.22
N ALA A 676 7.78 36.81 17.94
CA ALA A 676 6.75 37.66 17.35
C ALA A 676 5.38 37.44 18.04
N PRO A 677 4.61 38.51 18.33
CA PRO A 677 3.27 38.37 18.91
C PRO A 677 2.26 37.91 17.85
N PHE A 678 1.25 37.15 18.26
CA PHE A 678 0.26 36.54 17.35
C PHE A 678 -0.44 37.54 16.41
N CYS A 679 -0.62 38.79 16.83
CA CYS A 679 -1.23 39.83 15.99
C CYS A 679 -0.36 40.23 14.78
N CYS A 680 0.96 40.01 14.80
CA CYS A 680 1.87 40.29 13.68
C CYS A 680 1.90 39.17 12.63
N LEU A 681 1.33 38.00 12.92
CA LEU A 681 1.26 36.86 11.98
C LEU A 681 0.03 36.97 11.06
N ARG A 682 -0.96 37.80 11.39
CA ARG A 682 -2.16 38.04 10.57
C ARG A 682 -1.90 39.21 9.61
N LEU A 683 -2.05 38.97 8.32
CA LEU A 683 -1.94 40.02 7.29
C LEU A 683 -3.24 40.86 7.20
N ASP A 684 -4.39 40.19 7.10
CA ASP A 684 -5.74 40.75 6.92
C ASP A 684 -6.15 41.90 7.88
N LYS A 685 -5.46 42.09 9.01
CA LYS A 685 -5.68 43.24 9.91
C LYS A 685 -4.36 43.79 10.41
N GLY A 686 -4.06 45.03 10.07
CA GLY A 686 -2.99 45.80 10.68
C GLY A 686 -3.11 45.82 12.21
N CYS A 687 -1.97 45.73 12.90
CA CYS A 687 -1.89 45.78 14.35
C CYS A 687 -1.06 47.00 14.80
N LYS A 688 -0.99 47.24 16.12
CA LYS A 688 -0.21 48.38 16.66
C LYS A 688 1.30 48.29 16.40
N HIS A 689 1.82 47.12 16.05
CA HIS A 689 3.24 46.92 15.72
C HIS A 689 3.53 47.14 14.23
N ASN A 690 2.64 46.66 13.34
CA ASN A 690 2.72 46.79 11.88
C ASN A 690 1.32 47.10 11.33
N SER A 691 1.16 48.24 10.65
CA SER A 691 -0.13 48.72 10.11
C SER A 691 -0.43 48.25 8.69
N TYR A 692 0.31 47.27 8.17
CA TYR A 692 0.14 46.74 6.81
C TYR A 692 -0.99 45.70 6.76
N GLU A 693 -1.96 45.90 5.86
CA GLU A 693 -3.10 44.99 5.63
C GLU A 693 -2.84 44.00 4.46
N ASP A 694 -2.01 44.40 3.48
CA ASP A 694 -1.68 43.59 2.30
C ASP A 694 -0.25 43.03 2.36
N ALA A 695 -0.05 41.81 1.84
CA ALA A 695 1.29 41.23 1.68
C ALA A 695 2.23 42.10 0.83
N LYS A 696 1.68 42.83 -0.15
CA LYS A 696 2.47 43.73 -1.03
C LYS A 696 3.02 44.94 -0.28
N ALA A 697 2.36 45.38 0.80
CA ALA A 697 2.82 46.51 1.62
C ALA A 697 4.02 46.16 2.50
N TYR A 698 4.25 44.87 2.79
CA TYR A 698 5.45 44.38 3.48
C TYR A 698 6.73 44.42 2.62
N GLY A 699 6.63 44.64 1.30
CA GLY A 699 7.80 44.82 0.43
C GLY A 699 8.75 43.61 0.37
N PHE A 700 8.21 42.38 0.36
CA PHE A 700 9.04 41.17 0.35
C PHE A 700 10.03 41.14 -0.83
N LYS A 701 11.33 41.00 -0.53
CA LYS A 701 12.42 40.98 -1.54
C LYS A 701 12.41 39.73 -2.41
N ASN A 702 12.13 38.58 -1.81
CA ASN A 702 12.05 37.29 -2.48
C ASN A 702 10.61 36.94 -2.83
N LYS A 703 10.42 36.14 -3.88
CA LYS A 703 9.09 35.66 -4.30
C LYS A 703 8.41 34.87 -3.18
N LEU A 704 7.09 34.98 -3.12
CA LEU A 704 6.29 34.39 -2.05
C LEU A 704 5.95 32.90 -2.29
N ILE A 705 5.90 32.11 -1.21
CA ILE A 705 5.24 30.79 -1.19
C ILE A 705 3.88 30.96 -0.50
N ILE A 706 2.80 30.58 -1.19
CA ILE A 706 1.43 30.58 -0.62
C ILE A 706 1.02 29.12 -0.38
N VAL A 707 0.54 28.80 0.82
CA VAL A 707 0.00 27.47 1.16
C VAL A 707 -1.48 27.61 1.46
N SER A 708 -2.32 26.97 0.66
CA SER A 708 -3.75 26.80 0.89
C SER A 708 -3.98 25.49 1.67
N ALA A 709 -4.61 25.58 2.84
CA ALA A 709 -4.96 24.43 3.68
C ALA A 709 -6.28 24.68 4.43
N GLU A 710 -7.02 23.65 4.86
CA GLU A 710 -8.27 23.86 5.60
C GLU A 710 -8.08 24.31 7.05
N THR A 711 -7.08 23.75 7.73
CA THR A 711 -6.78 24.03 9.14
C THR A 711 -5.28 24.25 9.32
N ALA A 712 -4.92 25.03 10.35
CA ALA A 712 -3.52 25.23 10.75
C ALA A 712 -3.02 24.03 11.59
N GLY A 713 -3.09 22.81 11.03
CA GLY A 713 -2.75 21.57 11.71
C GLY A 713 -1.25 21.34 11.93
N ASN A 714 -0.92 20.41 12.83
CA ASN A 714 0.46 20.10 13.22
C ASN A 714 1.35 19.62 12.06
N GLY A 715 0.78 19.03 11.01
CA GLY A 715 1.54 18.69 9.80
C GLY A 715 2.17 19.91 9.09
N LEU A 716 1.55 21.10 9.14
CA LEU A 716 2.11 22.32 8.52
C LEU A 716 3.40 22.81 9.21
N TYR A 717 3.65 22.42 10.45
CA TYR A 717 4.96 22.65 11.08
C TYR A 717 6.08 21.95 10.30
N ASN A 718 5.82 20.72 9.84
CA ASN A 718 6.75 19.92 9.03
C ASN A 718 6.91 20.45 7.59
N PHE A 719 6.03 21.35 7.14
CA PHE A 719 6.24 22.13 5.90
C PHE A 719 7.23 23.28 6.13
N ILE A 720 7.11 23.99 7.25
CA ILE A 720 7.91 25.19 7.53
C ILE A 720 9.35 24.84 7.92
N VAL A 721 9.55 23.77 8.70
CA VAL A 721 10.86 23.32 9.19
C VAL A 721 11.93 23.18 8.08
N PRO A 722 11.75 22.36 7.03
CA PRO A 722 12.78 22.17 5.99
C PRO A 722 13.03 23.43 5.11
N LEU A 723 12.08 24.38 5.07
CA LEU A 723 12.22 25.67 4.41
C LEU A 723 13.02 26.69 5.22
N ARG A 724 13.05 26.55 6.55
CA ARG A 724 13.71 27.49 7.49
C ARG A 724 15.00 26.94 8.10
N ALA A 725 15.44 25.75 7.68
CA ALA A 725 16.63 25.09 8.19
C ALA A 725 17.93 25.89 7.96
N TYR A 726 18.89 25.71 8.88
CA TYR A 726 20.14 26.46 8.97
C TYR A 726 21.04 26.39 7.72
N TYR A 727 20.91 25.31 6.93
CA TYR A 727 21.68 25.06 5.71
C TYR A 727 21.15 25.82 4.48
N ARG A 728 20.02 26.53 4.61
CA ARG A 728 19.52 27.49 3.62
C ARG A 728 20.19 28.84 3.80
N SER A 729 20.54 29.51 2.70
CA SER A 729 21.11 30.86 2.74
C SER A 729 20.06 31.87 3.22
N ARG A 730 20.46 32.82 4.08
CA ARG A 730 19.58 33.90 4.56
C ARG A 730 19.00 34.74 3.41
N LYS A 731 19.77 34.91 2.32
CA LYS A 731 19.35 35.66 1.11
C LYS A 731 18.34 34.88 0.25
N GLU A 732 18.27 33.56 0.40
CA GLU A 732 17.41 32.64 -0.38
C GLU A 732 16.07 32.34 0.33
N LEU A 733 15.88 32.84 1.56
CA LEU A 733 14.67 32.58 2.34
C LEU A 733 13.45 33.24 1.70
N ASN A 734 12.58 32.44 1.08
CA ASN A 734 11.28 32.88 0.57
C ASN A 734 10.31 33.14 1.73
N PRO A 735 9.47 34.20 1.72
CA PRO A 735 8.39 34.36 2.69
C PRO A 735 7.33 33.25 2.49
N ILE A 736 6.59 32.93 3.54
CA ILE A 736 5.54 31.90 3.51
C ILE A 736 4.25 32.54 4.05
N VAL A 737 3.15 32.43 3.30
CA VAL A 737 1.82 32.86 3.72
C VAL A 737 0.89 31.65 3.75
N LEU A 738 0.31 31.39 4.92
CA LEU A 738 -0.69 30.34 5.12
C LEU A 738 -2.08 30.94 4.93
N LEU A 739 -2.81 30.43 3.94
CA LEU A 739 -4.14 30.86 3.55
C LEU A 739 -5.13 29.74 3.87
N LEU A 740 -6.11 30.05 4.73
CA LEU A 740 -7.09 29.05 5.20
C LEU A 740 -8.38 29.03 4.35
N ASP A 741 -8.74 30.17 3.76
CA ASP A 741 -9.94 30.34 2.95
C ASP A 741 -9.64 30.75 1.49
N ASN A 742 -10.08 29.90 0.56
CA ASN A 742 -9.84 30.04 -0.88
C ASN A 742 -10.84 31.01 -1.55
N ASN A 743 -10.69 32.31 -1.27
CA ASN A 743 -11.39 33.38 -1.97
C ASN A 743 -10.42 34.17 -2.87
N LEU A 744 -10.88 34.59 -4.05
CA LEU A 744 -10.05 35.36 -5.01
C LEU A 744 -9.50 36.66 -4.38
N ASP A 745 -10.32 37.36 -3.59
CA ASP A 745 -9.91 38.60 -2.95
C ASP A 745 -8.79 38.34 -1.91
N SER A 746 -8.92 37.28 -1.10
CA SER A 746 -7.88 36.85 -0.15
C SER A 746 -6.57 36.44 -0.83
N LEU A 747 -6.64 35.80 -2.00
CA LEU A 747 -5.47 35.42 -2.80
C LEU A 747 -4.75 36.65 -3.38
N LEU A 748 -5.49 37.70 -3.74
CA LEU A 748 -4.93 38.97 -4.21
C LEU A 748 -4.26 39.76 -3.06
N GLN A 749 -4.89 39.83 -1.88
CA GLN A 749 -4.30 40.41 -0.66
C GLN A 749 -3.00 39.68 -0.25
N CYS A 750 -2.98 38.35 -0.39
CA CYS A 750 -1.78 37.53 -0.17
C CYS A 750 -0.69 37.73 -1.24
N GLY A 751 -0.95 38.43 -2.35
CA GLY A 751 0.08 38.76 -3.33
C GLY A 751 0.42 37.67 -4.36
N ILE A 752 -0.55 36.81 -4.71
CA ILE A 752 -0.36 35.67 -5.65
C ILE A 752 0.31 36.02 -7.00
N ILE A 753 0.21 37.28 -7.44
CA ILE A 753 0.77 37.78 -8.71
C ILE A 753 2.31 37.71 -8.74
N TYR A 754 2.98 37.82 -7.59
CA TYR A 754 4.45 37.72 -7.46
C TYR A 754 4.88 36.52 -6.59
N ALA A 755 3.95 35.59 -6.32
CA ALA A 755 4.28 34.30 -5.72
C ALA A 755 5.00 33.42 -6.74
N ASP A 756 5.96 32.61 -6.27
CA ASP A 756 6.62 31.61 -7.11
C ASP A 756 5.80 30.33 -7.17
N ASN A 757 5.35 29.87 -5.99
CA ASN A 757 4.65 28.60 -5.81
C ASN A 757 3.37 28.80 -4.97
N LEU A 758 2.28 28.21 -5.46
CA LEU A 758 1.04 27.98 -4.72
C LEU A 758 0.93 26.49 -4.41
N VAL A 759 0.95 26.15 -3.12
CA VAL A 759 0.72 24.78 -2.63
C VAL A 759 -0.76 24.67 -2.23
N VAL A 760 -1.50 23.79 -2.88
CA VAL A 760 -2.88 23.45 -2.51
C VAL A 760 -2.87 22.10 -1.81
N VAL A 761 -3.04 22.14 -0.48
CA VAL A 761 -3.22 20.99 0.39
C VAL A 761 -4.70 20.60 0.36
N ASP A 762 -4.99 19.31 0.37
CA ASP A 762 -6.38 18.84 0.33
C ASP A 762 -7.06 18.98 1.70
N LYS A 763 -8.39 19.03 1.70
CA LYS A 763 -9.20 19.31 2.90
C LYS A 763 -9.48 18.02 3.65
N GLU A 764 -9.26 18.00 4.98
CA GLU A 764 -9.56 16.83 5.81
C GLU A 764 -11.03 16.44 5.69
N SER A 765 -11.92 17.43 5.48
CA SER A 765 -13.36 17.23 5.29
C SER A 765 -13.78 16.57 3.95
N THR A 766 -12.93 16.56 2.92
CA THR A 766 -13.24 15.93 1.61
C THR A 766 -12.63 14.53 1.44
N MET A 767 -11.73 14.12 2.35
CA MET A 767 -11.08 12.79 2.36
C MET A 767 -12.06 11.60 2.41
N SER A 768 -13.24 11.79 3.01
CA SER A 768 -14.18 10.70 3.34
C SER A 768 -15.32 10.52 2.32
N ALA A 769 -15.10 10.87 1.04
CA ALA A 769 -16.10 10.66 0.00
C ALA A 769 -16.29 9.16 -0.33
N GLU A 770 -17.53 8.76 -0.63
CA GLU A 770 -17.84 7.38 -1.05
C GLU A 770 -17.30 7.04 -2.44
N GLU A 771 -17.16 8.06 -3.30
CA GLU A 771 -16.67 7.93 -4.67
C GLU A 771 -15.35 8.68 -4.86
N ASP A 772 -14.32 7.98 -5.36
CA ASP A 772 -12.94 8.51 -5.45
C ASP A 772 -12.86 9.82 -6.28
N TYR A 773 -13.77 10.05 -7.23
CA TYR A 773 -13.80 11.27 -8.06
C TYR A 773 -14.48 12.48 -7.38
N MET A 774 -15.22 12.27 -6.29
CA MET A 774 -15.87 13.35 -5.54
C MET A 774 -14.95 13.97 -4.49
N ALA A 775 -13.98 13.20 -3.96
CA ALA A 775 -13.02 13.68 -2.96
C ALA A 775 -12.27 14.94 -3.45
N ASP A 776 -11.58 14.84 -4.59
CA ASP A 776 -10.75 15.93 -5.12
C ASP A 776 -11.53 16.96 -5.97
N ALA A 777 -12.85 16.81 -6.12
CA ALA A 777 -13.61 17.60 -7.11
C ALA A 777 -13.49 19.12 -6.90
N LYS A 778 -13.50 19.56 -5.63
CA LYS A 778 -13.41 20.98 -5.25
C LYS A 778 -12.00 21.53 -5.41
N THR A 779 -10.96 20.76 -5.07
CA THR A 779 -9.56 21.18 -5.21
C THR A 779 -9.19 21.32 -6.69
N ILE A 780 -9.54 20.34 -7.52
CA ILE A 780 -9.31 20.34 -8.97
C ILE A 780 -9.99 21.52 -9.66
N VAL A 781 -11.27 21.78 -9.38
CA VAL A 781 -12.00 22.91 -9.98
C VAL A 781 -11.37 24.25 -9.58
N ASN A 782 -10.98 24.42 -8.32
CA ASN A 782 -10.30 25.63 -7.85
C ASN A 782 -8.92 25.79 -8.51
N VAL A 783 -8.13 24.72 -8.64
CA VAL A 783 -6.82 24.82 -9.31
C VAL A 783 -6.99 25.13 -10.80
N GLN A 784 -8.01 24.59 -11.46
CA GLN A 784 -8.27 24.84 -12.87
C GLN A 784 -8.76 26.28 -13.14
N THR A 785 -9.44 26.95 -12.21
CA THR A 785 -9.71 28.39 -12.33
C THR A 785 -8.44 29.21 -12.10
N MET A 786 -7.61 28.83 -11.13
CA MET A 786 -6.34 29.49 -10.82
C MET A 786 -5.33 29.37 -11.97
N PHE A 787 -5.23 28.22 -12.62
CA PHE A 787 -4.39 28.01 -13.81
C PHE A 787 -4.82 28.87 -15.02
N ARG A 788 -6.11 29.20 -15.12
CA ARG A 788 -6.64 30.11 -16.16
C ARG A 788 -6.39 31.59 -15.83
N LEU A 789 -6.42 31.96 -14.55
CA LEU A 789 -6.17 33.31 -14.06
C LEU A 789 -4.67 33.64 -14.06
N PHE A 790 -3.83 32.75 -13.54
CA PHE A 790 -2.40 32.96 -13.28
C PHE A 790 -1.54 31.88 -13.98
N PRO A 791 -1.33 31.97 -15.30
CA PRO A 791 -0.71 30.90 -16.09
C PRO A 791 0.81 30.72 -15.84
N SER A 792 1.50 31.73 -15.30
CA SER A 792 2.92 31.64 -14.94
C SER A 792 3.17 31.15 -13.51
N LEU A 793 2.12 31.02 -12.69
CA LEU A 793 2.23 30.55 -11.32
C LEU A 793 2.51 29.04 -11.31
N SER A 794 3.54 28.61 -10.58
CA SER A 794 3.74 27.20 -10.29
C SER A 794 2.70 26.77 -9.26
N ILE A 795 1.85 25.81 -9.60
CA ILE A 795 0.85 25.25 -8.68
C ILE A 795 1.22 23.81 -8.37
N ILE A 796 1.39 23.50 -7.09
CA ILE A 796 1.63 22.18 -6.54
C ILE A 796 0.34 21.76 -5.81
N THR A 797 -0.19 20.59 -6.12
CA THR A 797 -1.49 20.14 -5.61
C THR A 797 -1.41 18.75 -5.01
N GLU A 798 -1.94 18.61 -3.80
CA GLU A 798 -2.32 17.33 -3.23
C GLU A 798 -3.63 16.83 -3.85
N LEU A 799 -3.70 15.51 -4.07
CA LEU A 799 -4.91 14.76 -4.40
C LEU A 799 -5.00 13.52 -3.49
N THR A 800 -6.21 13.11 -3.11
CA THR A 800 -6.44 11.81 -2.45
C THR A 800 -6.06 10.63 -3.34
N HIS A 801 -6.46 10.68 -4.61
CA HIS A 801 -6.40 9.55 -5.51
C HIS A 801 -5.62 9.84 -6.79
N PRO A 802 -4.65 8.99 -7.17
CA PRO A 802 -3.88 9.19 -8.40
C PRO A 802 -4.76 9.10 -9.64
N SER A 803 -5.93 8.44 -9.59
CA SER A 803 -6.91 8.39 -10.68
C SER A 803 -7.37 9.78 -11.16
N ASN A 804 -7.41 10.78 -10.27
CA ASN A 804 -7.92 12.12 -10.55
C ASN A 804 -6.93 13.06 -11.25
N MET A 805 -5.64 12.70 -11.32
CA MET A 805 -4.59 13.49 -12.01
C MET A 805 -4.94 13.88 -13.46
N ARG A 806 -5.74 13.05 -14.14
CA ARG A 806 -6.20 13.30 -15.53
C ARG A 806 -6.99 14.60 -15.68
N PHE A 807 -7.59 15.13 -14.61
CA PHE A 807 -8.41 16.32 -14.64
C PHE A 807 -7.62 17.63 -14.43
N MET A 808 -6.35 17.53 -14.00
CA MET A 808 -5.49 18.67 -13.67
C MET A 808 -5.06 19.52 -14.88
N GLN A 809 -5.13 18.97 -16.09
CA GLN A 809 -4.77 19.69 -17.31
C GLN A 809 -5.81 19.46 -18.41
N PHE A 810 -7.00 20.05 -18.26
CA PHE A 810 -8.00 20.03 -19.32
C PHE A 810 -7.73 21.11 -20.38
N ARG A 811 -7.38 20.68 -21.59
CA ARG A 811 -7.34 21.49 -22.81
C ARG A 811 -8.28 20.90 -23.85
N ALA A 812 -9.00 21.76 -24.58
CA ALA A 812 -9.90 21.30 -25.62
C ALA A 812 -9.11 20.67 -26.79
N LYS A 813 -9.46 19.44 -27.17
CA LYS A 813 -8.85 18.65 -28.26
C LYS A 813 -7.34 18.35 -28.10
N ASP A 814 -6.94 17.93 -26.90
CA ASP A 814 -5.56 17.49 -26.66
C ASP A 814 -5.31 16.06 -27.20
N SER A 815 -4.67 15.95 -28.36
CA SER A 815 -4.26 14.67 -28.97
C SER A 815 -3.14 13.97 -28.19
N TYR A 816 -2.33 14.73 -27.46
CA TYR A 816 -1.19 14.24 -26.70
C TYR A 816 -1.63 13.54 -25.41
N SER A 817 -2.63 14.12 -24.71
CA SER A 817 -3.30 13.47 -23.58
C SER A 817 -3.88 12.08 -23.93
N LEU A 818 -4.44 11.93 -25.15
CA LEU A 818 -4.90 10.64 -25.65
C LEU A 818 -3.75 9.66 -25.93
N ALA A 819 -2.61 10.13 -26.43
CA ALA A 819 -1.43 9.30 -26.67
C ALA A 819 -0.84 8.76 -25.35
N LEU A 820 -0.70 9.62 -24.34
CA LEU A 820 -0.25 9.23 -22.99
C LEU A 820 -1.21 8.23 -22.33
N SER A 821 -2.53 8.45 -22.46
CA SER A 821 -3.54 7.53 -21.92
C SER A 821 -3.48 6.12 -22.54
N LYS A 822 -3.16 6.02 -23.85
CA LYS A 822 -2.92 4.74 -24.52
C LYS A 822 -1.65 4.04 -24.01
N LEU A 823 -0.58 4.81 -23.78
CA LEU A 823 0.68 4.30 -23.24
C LEU A 823 0.47 3.78 -21.80
N GLU A 824 -0.12 4.59 -20.92
CA GLU A 824 -0.52 4.20 -19.55
C GLU A 824 -1.32 2.89 -19.53
N LYS A 825 -2.30 2.73 -20.44
CA LYS A 825 -3.12 1.52 -20.50
C LYS A 825 -2.27 0.29 -20.86
N ARG A 826 -1.36 0.41 -21.83
CA ARG A 826 -0.44 -0.67 -22.22
C ARG A 826 0.53 -1.04 -21.10
N GLU A 827 1.09 -0.06 -20.41
CA GLU A 827 1.97 -0.29 -19.25
C GLU A 827 1.21 -1.03 -18.12
N ARG A 828 -0.04 -0.66 -17.84
CA ARG A 828 -0.89 -1.40 -16.88
C ARG A 828 -1.17 -2.83 -17.34
N GLU A 829 -1.36 -3.07 -18.64
CA GLU A 829 -1.54 -4.41 -19.22
C GLU A 829 -0.23 -5.24 -19.16
N ASN A 830 0.93 -4.60 -19.25
CA ASN A 830 2.26 -5.20 -19.05
C ASN A 830 2.59 -5.47 -17.57
N GLY A 831 1.79 -4.97 -16.62
CA GLY A 831 2.01 -5.12 -15.18
C GLY A 831 2.98 -4.12 -14.56
N SER A 832 3.15 -2.93 -15.17
CA SER A 832 4.06 -1.89 -14.66
C SER A 832 3.54 -1.26 -13.36
N ASN A 833 4.43 -1.10 -12.37
CA ASN A 833 4.10 -0.63 -11.02
C ASN A 833 3.63 0.84 -11.00
N LEU A 834 4.05 1.67 -11.96
CA LEU A 834 3.75 3.10 -12.03
C LEU A 834 3.09 3.51 -13.34
N ALA A 835 1.93 2.92 -13.67
CA ALA A 835 1.21 3.24 -14.91
C ALA A 835 0.91 4.76 -15.09
N PHE A 836 0.68 5.51 -14.01
CA PHE A 836 0.42 6.95 -14.06
C PHE A 836 1.67 7.83 -14.26
N MET A 837 2.88 7.26 -14.25
CA MET A 837 4.15 8.00 -14.32
C MET A 837 4.26 8.94 -15.52
N PHE A 838 3.72 8.54 -16.67
CA PHE A 838 3.77 9.30 -17.92
C PHE A 838 2.79 10.49 -17.98
N ARG A 839 1.96 10.69 -16.95
CA ARG A 839 1.05 11.84 -16.88
C ARG A 839 1.83 13.11 -16.59
N LEU A 840 1.71 14.10 -17.47
CA LEU A 840 2.45 15.37 -17.39
C LEU A 840 2.36 16.09 -16.03
N PRO A 841 1.19 16.17 -15.34
CA PRO A 841 1.12 16.86 -14.05
C PRO A 841 1.98 16.20 -12.96
N PHE A 842 2.17 14.87 -13.02
CA PHE A 842 3.04 14.13 -12.12
C PHE A 842 4.51 14.24 -12.53
N ALA A 843 4.84 14.06 -13.82
CA ALA A 843 6.21 14.20 -14.32
C ALA A 843 6.79 15.61 -14.05
N ALA A 844 5.96 16.65 -14.15
CA ALA A 844 6.32 18.04 -13.85
C ALA A 844 6.32 18.37 -12.34
N GLY A 845 5.99 17.44 -11.44
CA GLY A 845 5.97 17.69 -9.99
C GLY A 845 4.86 18.61 -9.49
N ARG A 846 3.84 18.86 -10.31
CA ARG A 846 2.69 19.71 -9.96
C ARG A 846 1.63 18.97 -9.16
N VAL A 847 1.67 17.64 -9.14
CA VAL A 847 0.69 16.81 -8.45
C VAL A 847 1.39 15.78 -7.57
N PHE A 848 0.88 15.61 -6.36
CA PHE A 848 1.30 14.63 -5.38
C PHE A 848 0.08 13.92 -4.79
N SER A 849 0.22 12.64 -4.40
CA SER A 849 -0.84 11.83 -3.79
C SER A 849 -0.25 11.02 -2.65
N ILE A 850 -0.99 10.87 -1.55
CA ILE A 850 -0.49 10.19 -0.33
C ILE A 850 -0.12 8.73 -0.63
N SER A 851 -0.89 8.03 -1.47
CA SER A 851 -0.65 6.64 -1.83
C SER A 851 0.72 6.36 -2.48
N MET A 852 1.41 7.39 -3.00
CA MET A 852 2.80 7.29 -3.49
C MET A 852 3.81 6.99 -2.37
N LEU A 853 3.43 7.22 -1.11
CA LEU A 853 4.26 6.96 0.07
C LEU A 853 4.05 5.56 0.65
N ASP A 854 2.96 4.87 0.32
CA ASP A 854 2.63 3.54 0.85
C ASP A 854 3.75 2.54 0.49
N THR A 855 4.28 2.66 -0.73
CA THR A 855 5.40 1.86 -1.24
C THR A 855 6.70 2.05 -0.48
N LEU A 856 6.93 3.21 0.17
CA LEU A 856 8.09 3.42 1.03
C LEU A 856 8.07 2.47 2.24
N LEU A 857 6.89 2.22 2.81
CA LEU A 857 6.75 1.21 3.87
C LEU A 857 6.92 -0.20 3.29
N TYR A 858 6.32 -0.50 2.13
CA TYR A 858 6.42 -1.82 1.48
C TYR A 858 7.87 -2.21 1.17
N GLN A 859 8.64 -1.27 0.63
CA GLN A 859 10.04 -1.45 0.29
C GLN A 859 10.94 -1.54 1.53
N SER A 860 10.55 -0.91 2.65
CA SER A 860 11.34 -0.93 3.90
C SER A 860 11.55 -2.33 4.48
N PHE A 861 10.68 -3.31 4.15
CA PHE A 861 10.87 -4.71 4.51
C PHE A 861 12.13 -5.36 3.92
N VAL A 862 12.52 -4.96 2.69
CA VAL A 862 13.75 -5.45 2.06
C VAL A 862 14.93 -4.50 2.32
N LYS A 863 14.61 -3.24 2.63
CA LYS A 863 15.55 -2.13 2.69
C LYS A 863 15.31 -1.30 3.97
N ASP A 864 15.71 -1.81 5.13
CA ASP A 864 15.53 -1.19 6.47
C ASP A 864 15.91 0.30 6.51
N TYR A 865 16.93 0.68 5.73
CA TYR A 865 17.50 2.02 5.61
C TYR A 865 16.65 3.00 4.78
N MET A 866 15.63 2.53 4.05
CA MET A 866 14.88 3.35 3.10
C MET A 866 14.12 4.49 3.78
N ILE A 867 13.54 4.24 4.97
CA ILE A 867 12.85 5.26 5.75
C ILE A 867 13.85 6.35 6.19
N SER A 868 15.01 5.94 6.72
CA SER A 868 16.04 6.86 7.21
C SER A 868 16.68 7.69 6.09
N ILE A 869 17.02 7.08 4.95
CA ILE A 869 17.63 7.81 3.83
C ILE A 869 16.65 8.80 3.20
N THR A 870 15.37 8.42 3.07
CA THR A 870 14.32 9.32 2.57
C THR A 870 14.10 10.48 3.53
N ARG A 871 14.01 10.25 4.85
CA ARG A 871 13.88 11.35 5.83
C ARG A 871 15.08 12.29 5.88
N LEU A 872 16.30 11.79 5.62
CA LEU A 872 17.49 12.62 5.48
C LEU A 872 17.42 13.49 4.21
N LEU A 873 17.04 12.91 3.06
CA LEU A 873 16.83 13.67 1.81
C LEU A 873 15.72 14.73 1.96
N LEU A 874 14.67 14.42 2.73
CA LEU A 874 13.57 15.33 3.05
C LEU A 874 13.95 16.42 4.09
N GLY A 875 15.10 16.32 4.75
CA GLY A 875 15.53 17.27 5.79
C GLY A 875 14.77 17.15 7.11
N LEU A 876 14.17 15.99 7.40
CA LEU A 876 13.42 15.74 8.64
C LEU A 876 14.35 15.23 9.76
N ASP A 877 14.97 14.07 9.59
CA ASP A 877 15.81 13.42 10.61
C ASP A 877 17.30 13.81 10.41
N THR A 878 17.61 15.11 10.31
CA THR A 878 18.97 15.61 10.02
C THR A 878 19.97 15.22 11.10
N THR A 879 21.09 14.61 10.73
CA THR A 879 22.17 14.26 11.67
C THR A 879 23.40 15.16 11.47
N PRO A 880 24.24 15.38 12.50
CA PRO A 880 25.50 16.10 12.33
C PRO A 880 26.37 15.42 11.27
N GLY A 881 26.84 16.17 10.26
CA GLY A 881 27.59 15.64 9.14
C GLY A 881 26.75 15.04 7.99
N SER A 882 25.41 15.08 8.04
CA SER A 882 24.57 14.71 6.90
C SER A 882 24.23 15.89 6.01
N GLY A 883 24.46 15.73 4.71
CA GLY A 883 24.09 16.66 3.66
C GLY A 883 22.58 16.83 3.42
N TYR A 884 22.24 17.75 2.51
CA TYR A 884 20.87 18.18 2.23
C TYR A 884 20.61 18.38 0.72
N LEU A 885 19.35 18.28 0.32
CA LEU A 885 18.94 18.49 -1.08
C LEU A 885 18.89 19.98 -1.46
N CYS A 886 19.48 20.31 -2.59
CA CYS A 886 19.56 21.64 -3.18
C CYS A 886 19.33 21.56 -4.71
N ALA A 887 19.05 22.69 -5.35
CA ALA A 887 18.87 22.79 -6.80
C ALA A 887 19.83 23.82 -7.38
N MET A 888 20.45 23.50 -8.51
CA MET A 888 21.25 24.43 -9.32
C MET A 888 20.61 24.57 -10.70
N LYS A 889 20.24 25.79 -11.09
CA LYS A 889 19.72 26.07 -12.43
C LYS A 889 20.87 26.36 -13.40
N ILE A 890 20.87 25.70 -14.56
CA ILE A 890 21.86 25.94 -15.61
C ILE A 890 21.51 27.22 -16.36
N THR A 891 22.44 28.19 -16.32
CA THR A 891 22.40 29.44 -17.08
C THR A 891 23.25 29.36 -18.35
N ASP A 892 23.24 30.40 -19.18
CA ASP A 892 24.12 30.53 -20.34
C ASP A 892 25.62 30.41 -19.98
N ASP A 893 26.00 30.82 -18.76
CA ASP A 893 27.38 30.75 -18.26
C ASP A 893 27.84 29.32 -17.89
N ASP A 894 26.92 28.36 -17.73
CA ASP A 894 27.23 26.96 -17.43
C ASP A 894 27.15 26.03 -18.68
N LEU A 895 26.59 26.52 -19.79
CA LEU A 895 26.39 25.75 -21.01
C LEU A 895 27.69 25.26 -21.69
N TRP A 896 28.85 25.84 -21.36
CA TRP A 896 30.16 25.34 -21.83
C TRP A 896 30.48 23.91 -21.34
N ILE A 897 29.85 23.48 -20.25
CA ILE A 897 30.03 22.14 -19.66
C ILE A 897 29.46 21.06 -20.59
N ARG A 898 28.34 21.35 -21.26
CA ARG A 898 27.60 20.54 -22.25
C ARG A 898 27.02 19.20 -21.78
N THR A 899 27.72 18.42 -20.95
CA THR A 899 27.28 17.06 -20.55
C THR A 899 27.24 16.86 -19.05
N TYR A 900 26.32 16.00 -18.60
CA TYR A 900 26.12 15.70 -17.18
C TYR A 900 27.39 15.15 -16.51
N GLY A 901 28.15 14.27 -17.17
CA GLY A 901 29.41 13.74 -16.62
C GLY A 901 30.49 14.80 -16.41
N ARG A 902 30.50 15.89 -17.20
CA ARG A 902 31.40 17.03 -17.00
C ARG A 902 30.92 17.94 -15.88
N LEU A 903 29.61 18.11 -15.73
CA LEU A 903 29.02 18.85 -14.60
C LEU A 903 29.35 18.14 -13.28
N PHE A 904 29.21 16.81 -13.23
CA PHE A 904 29.61 15.97 -12.10
C PHE A 904 31.07 16.25 -11.71
N GLN A 905 31.98 16.29 -12.69
CA GLN A 905 33.39 16.62 -12.45
C GLN A 905 33.58 18.02 -11.86
N LYS A 906 32.89 19.04 -12.37
CA LYS A 906 32.96 20.42 -11.84
C LYS A 906 32.51 20.43 -10.38
N LEU A 907 31.28 19.98 -10.11
CA LEU A 907 30.65 20.02 -8.79
C LEU A 907 31.42 19.24 -7.71
N CYS A 908 31.86 18.01 -8.01
CA CYS A 908 32.62 17.20 -7.07
C CYS A 908 34.03 17.74 -6.79
N SER A 909 34.63 18.50 -7.71
CA SER A 909 35.98 19.06 -7.54
C SER A 909 36.00 20.47 -6.95
N SER A 910 35.00 21.32 -7.22
CA SER A 910 34.95 22.69 -6.69
C SER A 910 34.30 22.79 -5.31
N SER A 911 33.16 22.13 -5.11
CA SER A 911 32.31 22.33 -3.92
C SER A 911 31.91 21.04 -3.23
N ALA A 912 32.49 19.90 -3.65
CA ALA A 912 32.18 18.57 -3.14
C ALA A 912 30.68 18.19 -3.23
N GLU A 913 29.96 18.75 -4.21
CA GLU A 913 28.54 18.49 -4.44
C GLU A 913 28.34 17.29 -5.36
N ILE A 914 27.34 16.46 -5.07
CA ILE A 914 27.00 15.28 -5.88
C ILE A 914 25.63 15.50 -6.54
N PRO A 915 25.52 15.46 -7.88
CA PRO A 915 24.25 15.55 -8.56
C PRO A 915 23.52 14.19 -8.58
N ILE A 916 22.21 14.22 -8.28
CA ILE A 916 21.30 13.06 -8.31
C ILE A 916 20.70 12.89 -9.70
N GLY A 917 20.33 14.00 -10.36
CA GLY A 917 19.59 13.99 -11.61
C GLY A 917 19.28 15.40 -12.11
N ILE A 918 18.46 15.50 -13.16
CA ILE A 918 18.07 16.76 -13.80
C ILE A 918 16.54 16.86 -13.95
N TYR A 919 16.01 18.06 -13.78
CA TYR A 919 14.63 18.45 -14.10
C TYR A 919 14.67 19.33 -15.35
N ARG A 920 13.98 18.90 -16.40
CA ARG A 920 14.00 19.54 -17.71
C ARG A 920 12.70 20.27 -18.01
N THR A 921 12.81 21.40 -18.71
CA THR A 921 11.66 22.15 -19.24
C THR A 921 11.79 22.37 -20.76
N GLU A 922 11.15 21.52 -21.56
CA GLU A 922 11.18 21.59 -23.03
C GLU A 922 10.04 22.46 -23.58
N SER A 923 10.34 23.42 -24.46
CA SER A 923 9.33 24.20 -25.18
C SER A 923 8.77 23.40 -26.37
N HIS A 924 7.84 22.49 -26.12
CA HIS A 924 7.27 21.64 -27.15
C HIS A 924 6.26 22.42 -28.01
N MET A 925 6.70 22.89 -29.19
CA MET A 925 5.81 23.40 -30.23
C MET A 925 4.96 22.24 -30.75
N PHE A 926 3.67 22.20 -30.39
CA PHE A 926 2.73 21.25 -30.97
C PHE A 926 2.63 21.49 -32.48
N SER A 927 3.14 20.56 -33.29
CA SER A 927 3.01 20.64 -34.74
C SER A 927 1.54 20.43 -35.12
N THR A 928 0.83 21.53 -35.39
CA THR A 928 -0.52 21.52 -35.97
C THR A 928 -0.44 21.15 -37.46
N SER A 929 0.05 19.95 -37.74
CA SER A 929 0.25 19.40 -39.07
C SER A 929 -0.50 18.07 -39.23
N GLU A 930 -1.78 18.06 -38.83
CA GLU A 930 -2.83 17.15 -39.32
C GLU A 930 -4.21 17.57 -38.77
N SER A 931 -4.60 18.83 -39.00
CA SER A 931 -5.93 19.35 -38.67
C SER A 931 -6.56 20.15 -39.82
N GLN A 932 -6.45 19.61 -41.03
CA GLN A 932 -7.30 19.95 -42.19
C GLN A 932 -8.04 18.72 -42.72
N ILE A 933 -8.65 17.95 -41.80
CA ILE A 933 -9.79 17.10 -42.15
C ILE A 933 -10.97 17.64 -41.35
N SER A 934 -11.78 18.47 -42.02
CA SER A 934 -13.09 18.84 -41.53
C SER A 934 -14.01 17.63 -41.62
N VAL A 935 -14.02 16.81 -40.57
CA VAL A 935 -15.06 15.79 -40.39
C VAL A 935 -16.39 16.54 -40.25
N ASN A 936 -17.20 16.47 -41.30
CA ASN A 936 -18.58 16.92 -41.28
C ASN A 936 -19.32 16.01 -40.29
N VAL A 937 -20.02 16.57 -39.31
CA VAL A 937 -20.78 15.80 -38.31
C VAL A 937 -22.23 15.73 -38.78
N GLU A 938 -22.44 14.92 -39.81
CA GLU A 938 -23.70 14.31 -40.21
C GLU A 938 -23.36 12.84 -40.56
N ASP A 939 -24.31 11.92 -40.39
CA ASP A 939 -24.20 10.45 -40.56
C ASP A 939 -23.44 9.66 -39.47
N CYS A 940 -24.16 9.40 -38.36
CA CYS A 940 -24.06 8.12 -37.65
C CYS A 940 -25.44 7.76 -37.09
N GLU A 941 -26.37 7.45 -38.00
CA GLU A 941 -27.62 6.74 -37.69
C GLU A 941 -27.51 5.27 -38.14
N ASP A 942 -28.33 4.44 -37.51
CA ASP A 942 -28.15 3.00 -37.35
C ASP A 942 -28.02 2.13 -38.61
N THR A 943 -27.38 0.98 -38.39
CA THR A 943 -27.30 -0.16 -39.30
C THR A 943 -28.66 -0.59 -39.87
N LYS A 944 -28.79 -0.65 -41.21
CA LYS A 944 -29.64 -1.64 -41.91
C LYS A 944 -29.27 -1.84 -43.38
N ASP A 945 -28.71 -3.02 -43.63
CA ASP A 945 -28.85 -3.89 -44.80
C ASP A 945 -29.02 -3.32 -46.23
N VAL A 946 -27.95 -3.52 -47.02
CA VAL A 946 -27.97 -4.19 -48.34
C VAL A 946 -29.04 -3.74 -49.37
N LYS A 947 -28.64 -2.91 -50.35
CA LYS A 947 -28.43 -3.37 -51.74
C LYS A 947 -27.70 -2.38 -52.67
N GLU A 948 -26.91 -2.97 -53.56
CA GLU A 948 -26.62 -2.66 -54.98
C GLU A 948 -27.38 -1.49 -55.66
N SER A 949 -26.87 -0.83 -56.72
CA SER A 949 -25.54 -0.77 -57.36
C SER A 949 -25.59 0.24 -58.54
N TRP A 950 -24.55 1.07 -58.70
CA TRP A 950 -24.06 1.71 -59.95
C TRP A 950 -25.01 2.57 -60.82
N GLY A 951 -24.59 3.80 -61.18
CA GLY A 951 -25.42 4.69 -62.01
C GLY A 951 -24.80 5.98 -62.59
N SER A 952 -23.51 6.01 -62.91
CA SER A 952 -22.85 6.87 -63.93
C SER A 952 -23.28 8.34 -64.23
N ARG A 953 -22.27 9.23 -64.12
CA ARG A 953 -21.88 10.30 -65.09
C ARG A 953 -22.73 11.59 -65.28
N SER A 954 -22.09 12.68 -64.83
CA SER A 954 -21.68 13.88 -65.62
C SER A 954 -22.69 15.00 -65.97
N GLY A 955 -22.15 16.22 -66.12
CA GLY A 955 -22.86 17.45 -66.52
C GLY A 955 -23.12 18.36 -65.31
N SER A 956 -22.35 19.44 -65.05
CA SER A 956 -22.22 20.69 -65.85
C SER A 956 -23.55 21.37 -66.12
N GLY A 957 -23.76 22.59 -65.60
CA GLY A 957 -24.96 23.37 -65.92
C GLY A 957 -25.37 24.41 -64.90
N THR A 958 -24.72 25.58 -64.94
CA THR A 958 -25.09 26.81 -64.23
C THR A 958 -26.55 27.26 -64.39
N SER A 959 -27.15 27.64 -63.26
CA SER A 959 -27.86 28.93 -63.02
C SER A 959 -29.39 29.10 -63.21
N HIS A 960 -29.95 29.76 -62.18
CA HIS A 960 -31.01 30.78 -62.18
C HIS A 960 -32.53 30.46 -62.09
N HIS A 961 -33.20 31.36 -61.35
CA HIS A 961 -34.65 31.70 -61.26
C HIS A 961 -35.68 30.86 -60.45
N ARG A 962 -35.87 31.29 -59.18
CA ARG A 962 -37.12 31.76 -58.50
C ARG A 962 -38.43 31.92 -59.33
N PRO A 963 -39.64 32.09 -58.72
CA PRO A 963 -40.16 31.72 -57.36
C PRO A 963 -41.67 31.27 -57.34
N HIS A 964 -42.33 31.30 -56.15
CA HIS A 964 -43.80 31.19 -55.85
C HIS A 964 -44.39 29.74 -55.72
N ARG A 965 -45.44 29.44 -54.91
CA ARG A 965 -46.18 30.16 -53.84
C ARG A 965 -46.94 29.18 -52.91
N ASN A 966 -47.10 29.57 -51.64
CA ASN A 966 -48.14 29.29 -50.63
C ASN A 966 -49.11 28.09 -50.74
N SER A 967 -49.16 27.27 -49.68
CA SER A 967 -50.30 26.93 -48.79
C SER A 967 -49.84 25.84 -47.80
N CYS A 968 -50.37 25.52 -46.62
CA CYS A 968 -51.23 26.10 -45.57
C CYS A 968 -51.15 25.05 -44.40
N THR A 969 -51.42 25.46 -43.15
CA THR A 969 -51.96 24.67 -41.99
C THR A 969 -52.03 23.12 -42.06
N SER A 970 -51.73 22.32 -41.02
CA SER A 970 -51.43 22.54 -39.59
C SER A 970 -51.16 21.17 -38.93
N ASP A 971 -50.28 21.05 -37.91
CA ASP A 971 -50.63 20.53 -36.57
C ASP A 971 -49.45 20.32 -35.60
N GLN A 972 -49.83 20.10 -34.33
CA GLN A 972 -49.07 20.07 -33.08
C GLN A 972 -47.93 19.03 -32.97
N SER A 973 -46.81 19.40 -32.35
CA SER A 973 -46.42 18.98 -30.98
C SER A 973 -44.95 19.35 -30.64
N ASP A 974 -44.60 19.32 -29.36
CA ASP A 974 -43.45 20.06 -28.81
C ASP A 974 -42.06 19.43 -28.99
N HIS A 975 -41.06 20.28 -29.24
CA HIS A 975 -39.63 19.93 -29.20
C HIS A 975 -38.89 20.60 -28.02
N PRO A 976 -37.97 19.91 -27.32
CA PRO A 976 -37.04 20.56 -26.40
C PRO A 976 -35.96 21.34 -27.17
N LEU A 977 -35.84 22.64 -26.90
CA LEU A 977 -35.08 23.57 -27.73
C LEU A 977 -33.55 23.55 -27.48
N LEU A 978 -32.80 22.99 -28.43
CA LEU A 978 -31.43 23.40 -28.71
C LEU A 978 -31.40 24.87 -29.18
N ARG A 979 -30.77 25.78 -28.42
CA ARG A 979 -30.65 27.19 -28.81
C ARG A 979 -29.26 27.56 -29.34
N ARG A 980 -28.98 27.25 -30.61
CA ARG A 980 -27.82 27.79 -31.34
C ARG A 980 -28.26 28.80 -32.42
N LYS A 981 -27.85 30.06 -32.23
CA LYS A 981 -27.89 31.21 -33.17
C LYS A 981 -29.26 31.74 -33.64
N SER A 982 -29.53 33.00 -33.32
CA SER A 982 -30.20 33.93 -34.23
C SER A 982 -29.61 35.35 -34.13
N MET A 983 -28.79 35.73 -35.10
CA MET A 983 -28.58 37.14 -35.45
C MET A 983 -29.53 37.48 -36.60
N GLN A 984 -30.42 38.47 -36.41
CA GLN A 984 -30.90 39.33 -37.53
C GLN A 984 -31.74 40.56 -37.13
N TRP A 985 -32.23 40.67 -35.88
CA TRP A 985 -33.12 41.78 -35.48
C TRP A 985 -32.44 43.07 -34.95
N ALA A 986 -31.11 43.11 -34.81
CA ALA A 986 -30.39 44.24 -34.20
C ALA A 986 -29.76 45.26 -35.19
N ARG A 987 -30.12 45.25 -36.49
CA ARG A 987 -29.54 46.16 -37.51
C ARG A 987 -30.51 47.17 -38.14
N ARG A 988 -31.73 47.35 -37.62
CA ARG A 988 -32.74 48.22 -38.26
C ARG A 988 -33.39 49.32 -37.40
N LEU A 989 -32.86 49.62 -36.21
CA LEU A 989 -33.32 50.74 -35.38
C LEU A 989 -32.17 51.66 -34.93
N SER A 990 -31.59 52.40 -35.88
CA SER A 990 -31.05 53.75 -35.63
C SER A 990 -30.73 54.49 -36.94
N ARG A 991 -31.76 55.11 -37.55
CA ARG A 991 -31.59 56.14 -38.60
C ARG A 991 -32.78 57.12 -38.58
N LYS A 992 -32.83 58.01 -37.58
CA LYS A 992 -33.11 59.47 -37.69
C LYS A 992 -33.41 60.14 -36.34
N GLY A 993 -32.47 60.98 -35.90
CA GLY A 993 -32.74 62.31 -35.35
C GLY A 993 -33.37 62.47 -33.96
N HIS A 994 -32.55 62.80 -32.96
CA HIS A 994 -32.34 64.21 -32.58
C HIS A 994 -30.96 64.43 -31.95
N LYS A 995 -30.45 65.67 -32.02
CA LYS A 995 -29.07 66.02 -31.62
C LYS A 995 -28.98 66.33 -30.13
N ASN A 996 -28.17 65.55 -29.39
CA ASN A 996 -27.25 65.99 -28.31
C ASN A 996 -26.67 64.83 -27.44
N THR A 997 -26.76 63.56 -27.89
CA THR A 997 -26.21 62.39 -27.17
C THR A 997 -25.26 61.51 -28.02
N SER A 998 -24.66 62.06 -29.09
CA SER A 998 -23.82 61.27 -30.03
C SER A 998 -22.65 60.56 -29.36
N LYS A 999 -21.81 61.31 -28.62
CA LYS A 999 -20.61 60.74 -27.97
C LYS A 999 -20.95 59.59 -27.02
N THR A 1000 -22.02 59.71 -26.24
CA THR A 1000 -22.46 58.66 -25.31
C THR A 1000 -23.02 57.44 -26.04
N ALA A 1001 -23.79 57.62 -27.12
CA ALA A 1001 -24.32 56.52 -27.92
C ALA A 1001 -23.24 55.78 -28.73
N GLU A 1002 -22.24 56.51 -29.24
CA GLU A 1002 -21.07 55.94 -29.89
C GLU A 1002 -20.17 55.20 -28.90
N TRP A 1003 -19.95 55.76 -27.70
CA TRP A 1003 -19.24 55.09 -26.60
C TRP A 1003 -19.95 53.82 -26.14
N ILE A 1004 -21.27 53.84 -25.95
CA ILE A 1004 -22.07 52.64 -25.60
C ILE A 1004 -21.99 51.56 -26.69
N ASN A 1005 -22.02 51.94 -27.98
CA ASN A 1005 -21.85 50.99 -29.08
C ASN A 1005 -20.44 50.43 -29.16
N GLN A 1006 -19.40 51.26 -29.02
CA GLN A 1006 -18.01 50.82 -28.97
C GLN A 1006 -17.75 49.89 -27.78
N GLN A 1007 -18.31 50.21 -26.59
CA GLN A 1007 -18.20 49.40 -25.38
C GLN A 1007 -18.95 48.06 -25.53
N ARG A 1008 -20.14 48.04 -26.14
CA ARG A 1008 -20.83 46.78 -26.46
C ARG A 1008 -20.08 45.94 -27.50
N LEU A 1009 -19.48 46.57 -28.51
CA LEU A 1009 -18.69 45.88 -29.53
C LEU A 1009 -17.35 45.35 -28.99
N SER A 1010 -16.69 46.06 -28.07
CA SER A 1010 -15.46 45.59 -27.43
C SER A 1010 -15.73 44.48 -26.42
N LEU A 1011 -16.80 44.56 -25.62
CA LEU A 1011 -17.25 43.47 -24.76
C LEU A 1011 -17.62 42.22 -25.57
N TYR A 1012 -18.32 42.35 -26.70
CA TYR A 1012 -18.71 41.19 -27.51
C TYR A 1012 -17.55 40.55 -28.30
N ARG A 1013 -16.50 41.30 -28.64
CA ARG A 1013 -15.32 40.79 -29.37
C ARG A 1013 -14.25 40.17 -28.47
N ARG A 1014 -14.48 40.17 -27.16
CA ARG A 1014 -13.49 39.85 -26.15
C ARG A 1014 -13.23 38.36 -26.09
N SER A 1015 -11.97 37.98 -25.89
CA SER A 1015 -11.61 36.59 -25.60
C SER A 1015 -11.77 36.29 -24.11
N GLU A 1016 -12.03 35.02 -23.75
CA GLU A 1016 -12.12 34.59 -22.35
C GLU A 1016 -10.88 35.02 -21.54
N ARG A 1017 -9.67 34.94 -22.13
CA ARG A 1017 -8.42 35.39 -21.51
C ARG A 1017 -8.41 36.91 -21.23
N GLN A 1018 -9.02 37.71 -22.10
CA GLN A 1018 -9.15 39.16 -21.90
C GLN A 1018 -10.29 39.51 -20.91
N GLU A 1019 -11.32 38.68 -20.78
CA GLU A 1019 -12.29 38.79 -19.68
C GLU A 1019 -11.63 38.53 -18.32
N LEU A 1020 -10.89 37.43 -18.20
CA LEU A 1020 -10.15 37.06 -16.99
C LEU A 1020 -9.11 38.12 -16.59
N SER A 1021 -8.37 38.70 -17.55
CA SER A 1021 -7.32 39.68 -17.23
C SER A 1021 -7.86 40.99 -16.64
N GLU A 1022 -8.96 41.55 -17.16
CA GLU A 1022 -9.57 42.71 -16.49
C GLU A 1022 -10.40 42.35 -15.26
N LEU A 1023 -10.92 41.12 -15.12
CA LEU A 1023 -11.53 40.66 -13.88
C LEU A 1023 -10.54 40.81 -12.72
N VAL A 1024 -9.31 40.32 -12.90
CA VAL A 1024 -8.22 40.50 -11.92
C VAL A 1024 -7.89 41.98 -11.74
N LYS A 1025 -7.63 42.74 -12.82
CA LYS A 1025 -7.28 44.17 -12.71
C LYS A 1025 -8.36 45.01 -12.02
N ASN A 1026 -9.64 44.70 -12.22
CA ASN A 1026 -10.75 45.40 -11.57
C ASN A 1026 -10.86 45.01 -10.08
N ARG A 1027 -10.62 43.75 -9.73
CA ARG A 1027 -10.57 43.30 -8.32
C ARG A 1027 -9.37 43.87 -7.57
N MET A 1028 -8.20 43.92 -8.19
CA MET A 1028 -7.03 44.61 -7.63
C MET A 1028 -7.32 46.08 -7.33
N LYS A 1029 -7.94 46.82 -8.28
CA LYS A 1029 -8.36 48.22 -8.04
C LYS A 1029 -9.36 48.35 -6.90
N HIS A 1030 -10.28 47.40 -6.74
CA HIS A 1030 -11.23 47.39 -5.62
C HIS A 1030 -10.53 47.20 -4.27
N LEU A 1031 -9.47 46.39 -4.23
CA LEU A 1031 -8.61 46.17 -3.06
C LEU A 1031 -7.51 47.23 -2.87
N GLY A 1032 -7.44 48.27 -3.72
CA GLY A 1032 -6.38 49.29 -3.65
C GLY A 1032 -5.01 48.85 -4.19
N LEU A 1033 -4.90 47.65 -4.76
CA LEU A 1033 -3.63 47.06 -5.21
C LEU A 1033 -3.21 47.57 -6.61
N PRO A 1034 -1.92 47.93 -6.82
CA PRO A 1034 -1.43 48.38 -8.12
C PRO A 1034 -1.28 47.22 -9.12
N THR A 1035 -1.88 47.40 -10.30
CA THR A 1035 -2.02 46.39 -11.38
C THR A 1035 -0.78 46.20 -12.27
N THR A 1036 0.34 46.81 -11.92
CA THR A 1036 1.62 46.66 -12.64
C THR A 1036 2.20 45.26 -12.44
N GLY A 1037 2.81 44.69 -13.49
CA GLY A 1037 3.41 43.34 -13.50
C GLY A 1037 2.48 42.19 -13.95
N TYR A 1038 1.15 42.37 -13.96
CA TYR A 1038 0.23 41.28 -14.35
C TYR A 1038 0.37 40.85 -15.82
N ASP A 1039 0.70 41.77 -16.73
CA ASP A 1039 0.73 41.47 -18.16
C ASP A 1039 2.00 40.74 -18.63
N GLU A 1040 3.12 40.89 -17.91
CA GLU A 1040 4.41 40.20 -18.18
C GLU A 1040 4.35 38.68 -17.90
N MET A 1041 3.33 38.24 -17.15
CA MET A 1041 3.09 36.83 -16.80
C MET A 1041 2.56 35.98 -17.96
N ASN A 1042 2.28 36.56 -19.14
CA ASN A 1042 1.44 35.91 -20.16
C ASN A 1042 2.15 34.95 -21.12
N ASP A 1043 3.48 34.97 -21.23
CA ASP A 1043 4.20 34.34 -22.35
C ASP A 1043 4.58 32.85 -22.15
N HIS A 1044 4.38 32.30 -20.95
CA HIS A 1044 4.84 30.94 -20.58
C HIS A 1044 3.88 29.81 -21.01
N GLN A 1045 3.39 29.85 -22.25
CA GLN A 1045 2.34 28.94 -22.73
C GLN A 1045 2.90 27.80 -23.61
N ASN A 1046 3.26 26.68 -22.95
CA ASN A 1046 3.61 25.33 -23.48
C ASN A 1046 5.05 24.87 -23.22
N THR A 1047 5.43 24.75 -21.95
CA THR A 1047 6.55 23.89 -21.54
C THR A 1047 6.05 22.50 -21.14
N LEU A 1048 6.69 21.47 -21.69
CA LEU A 1048 6.72 20.10 -21.18
C LEU A 1048 7.75 20.05 -20.05
N SER A 1049 7.53 19.27 -18.99
CA SER A 1049 8.52 19.15 -17.91
C SER A 1049 8.51 17.77 -17.27
N TYR A 1050 9.72 17.27 -16.96
CA TYR A 1050 9.95 15.93 -16.43
C TYR A 1050 11.29 15.83 -15.69
N VAL A 1051 11.46 14.79 -14.87
CA VAL A 1051 12.67 14.52 -14.08
C VAL A 1051 13.43 13.29 -14.61
N LEU A 1052 14.75 13.39 -14.77
CA LEU A 1052 15.65 12.29 -15.09
C LEU A 1052 16.59 12.01 -13.92
N ILE A 1053 16.38 10.86 -13.28
CA ILE A 1053 17.16 10.37 -12.14
C ILE A 1053 18.40 9.65 -12.65
N ASN A 1054 19.57 9.92 -12.06
CA ASN A 1054 20.87 9.33 -12.38
C ASN A 1054 21.08 9.08 -13.89
N PRO A 1055 21.06 10.15 -14.72
CA PRO A 1055 21.22 9.99 -16.17
C PRO A 1055 22.65 9.54 -16.52
N PRO A 1056 22.84 8.85 -17.67
CA PRO A 1056 24.17 8.51 -18.19
C PRO A 1056 25.09 9.74 -18.34
N PRO A 1057 26.43 9.61 -18.20
CA PRO A 1057 27.36 10.74 -18.26
C PRO A 1057 27.36 11.50 -19.60
N ASP A 1058 26.89 10.86 -20.68
CA ASP A 1058 26.80 11.41 -22.03
C ASP A 1058 25.54 12.27 -22.29
N THR A 1059 24.60 12.34 -21.34
CA THR A 1059 23.41 13.18 -21.52
C THR A 1059 23.80 14.65 -21.64
N ARG A 1060 23.19 15.33 -22.61
CA ARG A 1060 23.41 16.76 -22.84
C ARG A 1060 22.52 17.58 -21.94
N LEU A 1061 23.10 18.65 -21.41
CA LEU A 1061 22.42 19.64 -20.58
C LEU A 1061 21.85 20.74 -21.47
N GLU A 1062 20.65 21.21 -21.16
CA GLU A 1062 19.93 22.24 -21.90
C GLU A 1062 19.76 23.51 -21.05
N LEU A 1063 19.45 24.63 -21.71
CA LEU A 1063 19.25 25.91 -21.02
C LEU A 1063 18.04 25.82 -20.09
N ASN A 1064 18.19 26.30 -18.86
CA ASN A 1064 17.20 26.19 -17.77
C ASN A 1064 16.99 24.77 -17.20
N ASP A 1065 17.76 23.74 -17.59
CA ASP A 1065 17.76 22.47 -16.84
C ASP A 1065 18.13 22.75 -15.37
N ILE A 1066 17.38 22.17 -14.43
CA ILE A 1066 17.59 22.33 -12.98
C ILE A 1066 18.14 21.01 -12.42
N VAL A 1067 19.33 21.05 -11.84
CA VAL A 1067 20.06 19.87 -11.38
C VAL A 1067 19.86 19.70 -9.88
N TYR A 1068 19.45 18.51 -9.45
CA TYR A 1068 19.29 18.17 -8.03
C TYR A 1068 20.65 17.79 -7.44
N LEU A 1069 21.07 18.48 -6.38
CA LEU A 1069 22.38 18.33 -5.76
C LEU A 1069 22.24 17.92 -4.29
N ILE A 1070 23.07 16.99 -3.84
CA ILE A 1070 23.31 16.73 -2.42
C ILE A 1070 24.52 17.56 -2.00
N ARG A 1071 24.28 18.60 -1.20
CA ARG A 1071 25.36 19.40 -0.61
C ARG A 1071 25.87 18.76 0.66
N SER A 1072 27.17 18.90 0.92
CA SER A 1072 27.78 18.50 2.19
C SER A 1072 27.31 19.41 3.34
N ASP A 1073 27.39 18.92 4.57
CA ASP A 1073 27.04 19.68 5.78
C ASP A 1073 27.93 20.96 5.92
N PRO A 1074 27.34 22.17 5.98
CA PRO A 1074 28.07 23.42 6.24
C PRO A 1074 28.77 23.47 7.60
N LEU A 1075 28.21 22.83 8.63
CA LEU A 1075 28.76 22.86 10.00
C LEU A 1075 29.92 21.89 10.21
N ALA A 1076 29.94 20.77 9.46
CA ALA A 1076 31.05 19.81 9.47
C ALA A 1076 32.40 20.38 9.00
N HIS A 1077 32.43 21.63 8.50
CA HIS A 1077 33.65 22.33 8.12
C HIS A 1077 34.36 23.01 9.32
N VAL A 1078 33.64 23.35 10.39
CA VAL A 1078 34.19 23.97 11.60
C VAL A 1078 35.03 22.94 12.38
N THR A 1079 36.25 23.31 12.79
CA THR A 1079 37.13 22.41 13.55
C THR A 1079 36.73 22.37 15.04
N ASN A 1080 36.82 21.19 15.66
CA ASN A 1080 36.62 20.99 17.09
C ASN A 1080 37.85 21.46 17.91
N ASP A 1081 38.35 22.66 17.65
CA ASP A 1081 39.47 23.28 18.40
C ASP A 1081 38.99 23.99 19.67
N THR A 1082 38.21 23.28 20.50
CA THR A 1082 37.71 23.77 21.80
C THR A 1082 38.03 22.83 22.97
N HIS A 1083 39.23 22.26 22.96
CA HIS A 1083 39.88 21.79 24.19
C HIS A 1083 41.27 22.44 24.36
N SER A 1084 41.61 22.79 25.61
CA SER A 1084 42.90 23.32 26.09
C SER A 1084 43.20 24.84 26.01
N ARG A 1085 42.25 25.71 26.38
CA ARG A 1085 42.61 26.98 27.05
C ARG A 1085 41.91 27.15 28.40
N LYS A 1086 42.62 26.79 29.47
CA LYS A 1086 42.36 27.28 30.82
C LYS A 1086 42.70 28.77 30.86
N SER A 1087 41.70 29.65 31.00
CA SER A 1087 41.91 31.05 31.37
C SER A 1087 41.47 31.26 32.81
N SER A 1088 42.45 31.23 33.71
CA SER A 1088 42.31 31.77 35.06
C SER A 1088 42.22 33.29 35.01
N CYS A 1089 41.07 33.88 35.38
CA CYS A 1089 41.03 35.23 35.94
C CYS A 1089 39.75 35.42 36.76
N SER A 1090 39.92 35.45 38.08
CA SER A 1090 38.90 35.86 39.02
C SER A 1090 38.72 37.38 39.00
N ASN A 1091 37.47 37.86 39.03
CA ASN A 1091 37.12 39.06 39.80
C ASN A 1091 35.64 39.02 40.21
N LYS A 1092 35.37 39.51 41.42
CA LYS A 1092 34.06 39.52 42.07
C LYS A 1092 33.26 40.77 41.67
N LEU A 1093 31.93 40.65 41.61
CA LEU A 1093 30.96 41.60 42.19
C LEU A 1093 29.57 40.93 42.22
N ASP A 1094 28.66 41.46 43.05
CA ASP A 1094 27.64 40.70 43.78
C ASP A 1094 26.31 40.36 43.03
N PRO A 1095 25.53 39.37 43.51
CA PRO A 1095 24.32 38.86 42.84
C PRO A 1095 23.01 39.52 43.32
N CYS A 1096 21.96 39.46 42.50
CA CYS A 1096 20.60 39.80 42.95
C CYS A 1096 19.48 39.04 42.18
N HIS A 1097 18.98 37.95 42.79
CA HIS A 1097 17.66 37.29 42.60
C HIS A 1097 17.23 36.74 41.20
N PRO A 1098 16.25 35.81 41.16
CA PRO A 1098 16.09 34.63 42.01
C PRO A 1098 15.92 33.32 41.20
N GLU A 1099 16.06 32.18 41.88
CA GLU A 1099 15.87 30.85 41.31
C GLU A 1099 14.41 30.55 40.95
N THR A 1100 14.17 29.94 39.79
CA THR A 1100 13.01 29.06 39.55
C THR A 1100 13.52 27.68 39.17
N ARG A 1101 13.12 26.68 39.95
CA ARG A 1101 13.56 25.27 39.84
C ARG A 1101 13.22 24.65 38.49
N ASP A 1102 14.22 24.08 37.83
CA ASP A 1102 14.06 22.98 36.90
C ASP A 1102 14.15 21.65 37.67
N GLU A 1103 13.02 20.95 37.83
CA GLU A 1103 12.97 19.54 38.24
C GLU A 1103 11.92 18.78 37.43
N THR A 1104 12.35 18.21 36.30
CA THR A 1104 11.70 17.04 35.68
C THR A 1104 12.76 16.03 35.26
N GLN A 1105 13.09 15.12 36.17
CA GLN A 1105 13.88 13.93 35.84
C GLN A 1105 12.95 12.83 35.28
N LEU A 1106 13.39 12.27 34.14
CA LEU A 1106 13.16 10.90 33.64
C LEU A 1106 11.73 10.47 33.28
#